data_AF-A0A090QMB6-F1
#
_entry.id   AF-A0A090QMB6-F1
#
_cell.length_a   1.000
_cell.length_b   1.000
_cell.length_c   1.000
_cell.angle_alpha   90.00
_cell.angle_beta   90.00
_cell.angle_gamma   90.00
#
_symmetry.space_group_name_H-M   'P 1'
#
loop_
_entity.id
_entity.type
_entity.pdbx_description
1 polymer ?
#
loop_
_entity_poly.entity_id
_entity_poly.type
_entity_poly.pdbx_seq_one_letter_code
_entity_poly.pdbx_strand_id
1 'polypeptide(L)'
;MGNVRIGSAVRYGALTKDGKGEAVGGMILMLKGANSNEVIENVTQRMEQIQQSLPKGVVIKPFLDRSELIAETTGTVTTNLLEGGLIVIFVLVLLLGNWRGGLIVASTIPLSLLFAFILMNVFDVWANLMSLGAIDFGIIVDGAVIIVEATVFLMYSYVAKKNAVSSEKRDKIAAKASKKMMNAAFFGQLIILIVFLPILALEGVEGKMFQPMALTFIFAMIGAMLLCLTYVPMVSALFLRPPKTEKKSYGDRFVHWIERKYEPLLTKALSKGKIVVGIALALFAVTIFVFTRMGGEFIPQLDEGDIAFHAILKPGSSLSETIETTTKIERIVKAEFPEAETVLSRIGVADVPTDPMPMDIADVFVILKPTDEWVSAESKDELVEKMKDAISIVPGVNFEFTQPIEMRFNELLTGVREDVAIKLFGEDLDVLASKAEEMGKIIATVPGVADMKVEATDGLPQITIDYNRNKVAQYGLEIDHLNNVVQAAFAGGKAGVIFEGEKRFDLVVRLQKENRQDIEDVQNIFINLPNGSQIPLREIAEVSYEPGPMQISRDNTNRRTYVGINIRDRDVKSVVEDIQARLDVQFELPAGYYIRYGGAFENLERASDRLQTVVPIALLLIFILIYFALKSFPQTLMIYLAIPMATIGGVFALWLRDMPFSISAGVGFIVLFGVAVLNGLVMISGLNELKEEGVADLKERIIEGTKRRVRPIMLTAFTDILGFLPMAISASAGAEVQRPLATVVIGGLITSTLLTLFILPIFYQWVEKRSERKIKVNPKMVTASAVVCFFFAFAEVEAQQVQHNDMLPVVTLKQAVEISKENYPLLKTRQLEIQKQNALKGTAYDLGNTQVFTGGEEVSDGQGIYTIVGVGQQNINLFGIGAKKRLQKQRIALAETALDLTALQVEQEVKKAWSEAYQQRQKFELYRELDSIYSQFEKAIELNYEVEAISRLEYSSATNQALQITNKLQQAESDYAITLQKLNLWLVSDTFYTVPDTLDENEMAVLGIPSTIETHPELELSRKRIEEAQASYQAERSDLLPNLNLQGGLQRVNGSNGFYTYQAGISLPLFSGTERSQAKAAKIQSEIAKANADFTKRQLQSEYRQAVQAYQKWEASWRFYKDKALPLAEEQRQGALLAYKEGAVDYAAFTQIIRDAIQTEMDALDALDNYLKSVFALQYFK
;
A
#
# COMPACT_ATOMS: atom_id res chain seq x y z
N MET A 1 -55.36 -33.88 12.79
CA MET A 1 -54.82 -34.58 11.60
C MET A 1 -54.49 -33.55 10.53
N GLY A 2 -53.34 -33.67 9.85
CA GLY A 2 -52.86 -32.72 8.84
C GLY A 2 -53.07 -33.21 7.41
N ASN A 3 -52.92 -32.32 6.43
CA ASN A 3 -52.98 -32.65 4.99
C ASN A 3 -51.54 -32.81 4.44
N VAL A 4 -51.24 -33.95 3.81
CA VAL A 4 -49.93 -34.23 3.20
C VAL A 4 -49.98 -33.77 1.74
N ARG A 5 -49.10 -32.84 1.38
CA ARG A 5 -49.00 -32.30 0.01
C ARG A 5 -47.54 -32.10 -0.38
N ILE A 6 -47.27 -32.16 -1.67
CA ILE A 6 -46.00 -31.69 -2.23
C ILE A 6 -45.94 -30.17 -2.05
N GLY A 7 -44.83 -29.66 -1.55
CA GLY A 7 -44.59 -28.22 -1.39
C GLY A 7 -43.15 -27.87 -1.72
N SER A 8 -42.83 -26.59 -1.64
CA SER A 8 -41.46 -26.10 -1.81
C SER A 8 -40.77 -25.88 -0.45
N ALA A 9 -39.44 -25.97 -0.48
CA ALA A 9 -38.59 -25.43 0.57
C ALA A 9 -38.75 -23.90 0.67
N VAL A 10 -38.30 -23.32 1.80
CA VAL A 10 -38.17 -21.87 1.92
C VAL A 10 -37.10 -21.41 0.93
N ARG A 11 -37.45 -20.47 0.06
CA ARG A 11 -36.53 -19.93 -0.95
C ARG A 11 -35.78 -18.76 -0.35
N TYR A 12 -34.46 -18.75 -0.51
CA TYR A 12 -33.60 -17.65 -0.08
C TYR A 12 -33.06 -16.82 -1.25
N GLY A 13 -33.41 -17.20 -2.48
CA GLY A 13 -33.05 -16.49 -3.70
C GLY A 13 -33.96 -16.87 -4.87
N ALA A 14 -33.83 -16.11 -5.95
CA ALA A 14 -34.56 -16.31 -7.21
C ALA A 14 -33.74 -15.79 -8.41
N LEU A 15 -34.11 -16.24 -9.60
CA LEU A 15 -33.54 -15.78 -10.86
C LEU A 15 -34.67 -15.34 -11.78
N THR A 16 -34.57 -14.15 -12.35
CA THR A 16 -35.52 -13.63 -13.36
C THR A 16 -34.80 -13.39 -14.68
N LYS A 17 -35.56 -13.46 -15.79
CA LYS A 17 -35.00 -13.32 -17.14
C LYS A 17 -35.93 -12.60 -18.11
N ASP A 18 -35.36 -11.67 -18.87
CA ASP A 18 -35.95 -10.96 -20.02
C ASP A 18 -37.35 -10.36 -19.76
N GLY A 19 -37.68 -10.03 -18.51
CA GLY A 19 -38.98 -9.48 -18.13
C GLY A 19 -40.15 -10.47 -18.26
N LYS A 20 -39.85 -11.78 -18.42
CA LYS A 20 -40.81 -12.88 -18.53
C LYS A 20 -41.11 -13.58 -17.20
N GLY A 21 -40.44 -13.16 -16.12
CA GLY A 21 -40.59 -13.69 -14.77
C GLY A 21 -39.49 -14.67 -14.37
N GLU A 22 -39.80 -15.56 -13.42
CA GLU A 22 -38.83 -16.49 -12.83
C GLU A 22 -38.28 -17.51 -13.85
N ALA A 23 -36.97 -17.77 -13.77
CA ALA A 23 -36.25 -18.78 -14.52
C ALA A 23 -35.43 -19.67 -13.57
N VAL A 24 -34.95 -20.80 -14.09
CA VAL A 24 -34.01 -21.68 -13.38
C VAL A 24 -32.66 -21.57 -14.06
N GLY A 25 -31.61 -21.29 -13.29
CA GLY A 25 -30.25 -21.20 -13.78
C GLY A 25 -29.26 -21.86 -12.83
N GLY A 26 -28.06 -22.10 -13.33
CA GLY A 26 -26.94 -22.63 -12.56
C GLY A 26 -25.67 -21.87 -12.91
N MET A 27 -24.73 -21.83 -11.97
CA MET A 27 -23.41 -21.24 -12.15
C MET A 27 -22.36 -22.34 -12.02
N ILE A 28 -21.40 -22.36 -12.95
CA ILE A 28 -20.24 -23.24 -12.84
C ILE A 28 -19.13 -22.47 -12.12
N LEU A 29 -18.65 -23.01 -11.01
CA LEU A 29 -17.52 -22.48 -10.28
C LEU A 29 -16.26 -23.27 -10.66
N MET A 30 -15.23 -22.54 -11.09
CA MET A 30 -13.94 -23.12 -11.42
C MET A 30 -13.11 -23.37 -10.15
N LEU A 31 -12.35 -24.46 -10.10
CA LEU A 31 -11.37 -24.70 -9.05
C LEU A 31 -10.26 -23.64 -9.08
N LYS A 32 -9.78 -23.23 -7.91
CA LYS A 32 -8.69 -22.26 -7.79
C LYS A 32 -7.45 -22.78 -8.53
N GLY A 33 -6.91 -21.97 -9.45
CA GLY A 33 -5.72 -22.29 -10.23
C GLY A 33 -5.98 -23.10 -11.50
N ALA A 34 -7.22 -23.53 -11.77
CA ALA A 34 -7.54 -24.19 -13.04
C ALA A 34 -7.57 -23.19 -14.21
N ASN A 35 -7.39 -23.68 -15.43
CA ASN A 35 -7.47 -22.89 -16.65
C ASN A 35 -8.93 -22.61 -17.01
N SER A 36 -9.31 -21.33 -17.09
CA SER A 36 -10.70 -20.94 -17.36
C SER A 36 -11.19 -21.43 -18.73
N ASN A 37 -10.35 -21.35 -19.76
CA ASN A 37 -10.73 -21.72 -21.12
C ASN A 37 -10.91 -23.24 -21.25
N GLU A 38 -9.98 -24.02 -20.70
CA GLU A 38 -10.07 -25.49 -20.70
C GLU A 38 -11.30 -25.98 -19.92
N VAL A 39 -11.62 -25.34 -18.79
CA VAL A 39 -12.81 -25.67 -18.01
C VAL A 39 -14.09 -25.36 -18.79
N ILE A 40 -14.16 -24.20 -19.46
CA ILE A 40 -15.33 -23.83 -20.28
C ILE A 40 -15.50 -24.77 -21.46
N GLU A 41 -14.42 -25.17 -22.14
CA GLU A 41 -14.48 -26.12 -23.25
C GLU A 41 -15.02 -27.48 -22.78
N ASN A 42 -14.47 -28.01 -21.68
CA ASN A 42 -14.92 -29.26 -21.09
C ASN A 42 -16.39 -29.20 -20.64
N VAL A 43 -16.81 -28.08 -20.04
CA VAL A 43 -18.19 -27.85 -19.61
C VAL A 43 -19.13 -27.79 -20.81
N THR A 44 -18.75 -27.06 -21.87
CA THR A 44 -19.57 -26.91 -23.09
C THR A 44 -19.77 -28.26 -23.77
N GLN A 45 -18.70 -29.03 -23.96
CA GLN A 45 -18.78 -30.40 -24.49
C GLN A 45 -19.67 -31.29 -23.62
N ARG A 46 -19.58 -31.16 -22.29
CA ARG A 46 -20.42 -31.92 -21.37
C ARG A 46 -21.89 -31.50 -21.42
N MET A 47 -22.16 -30.20 -21.54
CA MET A 47 -23.52 -29.67 -21.64
C MET A 47 -24.21 -30.13 -22.93
N GLU A 48 -23.50 -30.20 -24.06
CA GLU A 48 -24.05 -30.75 -25.31
C GLU A 48 -24.48 -32.23 -25.16
N GLN A 49 -23.68 -33.04 -24.47
CA GLN A 49 -24.03 -34.43 -24.17
C GLN A 49 -25.26 -34.52 -23.25
N ILE A 50 -25.35 -33.65 -22.24
CA ILE A 50 -26.50 -33.60 -21.33
C ILE A 50 -27.74 -33.12 -22.07
N GLN A 51 -27.63 -32.16 -22.97
CA GLN A 51 -28.74 -31.63 -23.75
C GLN A 51 -29.48 -32.72 -24.56
N GLN A 52 -28.77 -33.77 -25.00
CA GLN A 52 -29.34 -34.93 -25.70
C GLN A 52 -30.16 -35.85 -24.78
N SER A 53 -29.88 -35.88 -23.48
CA SER A 53 -30.61 -36.72 -22.50
C SER A 53 -31.82 -36.02 -21.88
N LEU A 54 -31.97 -34.71 -22.10
CA LEU A 54 -33.07 -33.93 -21.53
C LEU A 54 -34.41 -34.15 -22.25
N PRO A 55 -35.54 -34.02 -21.55
CA PRO A 55 -36.87 -34.09 -22.15
C PRO A 55 -37.06 -33.03 -23.25
N LYS A 56 -37.87 -33.36 -24.28
CA LYS A 56 -38.26 -32.42 -25.34
C LYS A 56 -38.88 -31.15 -24.71
N GLY A 57 -38.35 -29.98 -25.07
CA GLY A 57 -38.81 -28.68 -24.56
C GLY A 57 -37.91 -28.05 -23.50
N VAL A 58 -36.92 -28.79 -22.95
CA VAL A 58 -35.90 -28.24 -22.04
C VAL A 58 -34.64 -27.93 -22.84
N VAL A 59 -34.19 -26.67 -22.80
CA VAL A 59 -32.97 -26.22 -23.47
C VAL A 59 -32.07 -25.51 -22.46
N ILE A 60 -30.82 -25.93 -22.37
CA ILE A 60 -29.76 -25.25 -21.64
C ILE A 60 -29.15 -24.22 -22.57
N LYS A 61 -29.16 -22.94 -22.16
CA LYS A 61 -28.47 -21.87 -22.87
C LYS A 61 -27.46 -21.21 -21.93
N PRO A 62 -26.19 -21.06 -22.32
CA PRO A 62 -25.27 -20.19 -21.59
C PRO A 62 -25.81 -18.76 -21.66
N PHE A 63 -25.58 -18.00 -20.59
CA PHE A 63 -25.97 -16.59 -20.53
C PHE A 63 -24.78 -15.66 -20.27
N LEU A 64 -23.72 -16.15 -19.62
CA LEU A 64 -22.48 -15.43 -19.44
C LEU A 64 -21.35 -16.43 -19.71
N ASP A 65 -20.55 -16.16 -20.74
CA ASP A 65 -19.43 -16.99 -21.14
C ASP A 65 -18.14 -16.17 -21.14
N ARG A 66 -17.22 -16.50 -20.24
CA ARG A 66 -15.94 -15.79 -20.13
C ARG A 66 -15.00 -16.07 -21.31
N SER A 67 -15.25 -17.10 -22.10
CA SER A 67 -14.40 -17.45 -23.25
C SER A 67 -14.43 -16.36 -24.32
N GLU A 68 -15.54 -15.61 -24.46
CA GLU A 68 -15.65 -14.49 -25.40
C GLU A 68 -14.67 -13.37 -25.04
N LEU A 69 -14.70 -12.88 -23.79
CA LEU A 69 -13.76 -11.87 -23.31
C LEU A 69 -12.30 -12.36 -23.39
N ILE A 70 -12.04 -13.64 -23.06
CA ILE A 70 -10.69 -14.22 -23.19
C ILE A 70 -10.24 -14.22 -24.66
N ALA A 71 -11.13 -14.58 -25.60
CA ALA A 71 -10.84 -14.60 -27.02
C ALA A 71 -10.60 -13.18 -27.57
N GLU A 72 -11.40 -12.20 -27.18
CA GLU A 72 -11.25 -10.81 -27.58
C GLU A 72 -9.96 -10.18 -27.04
N THR A 73 -9.68 -10.36 -25.75
CA THR A 73 -8.45 -9.83 -25.13
C THR A 73 -7.20 -10.53 -25.69
N THR A 74 -7.23 -11.84 -25.90
CA THR A 74 -6.13 -12.59 -26.54
C THR A 74 -5.96 -12.17 -28.00
N GLY A 75 -7.06 -11.94 -28.73
CA GLY A 75 -7.06 -11.42 -30.09
C GLY A 75 -6.44 -10.03 -30.16
N THR A 76 -6.82 -9.12 -29.26
CA THR A 76 -6.27 -7.77 -29.13
C THR A 76 -4.76 -7.79 -28.89
N VAL A 77 -4.30 -8.61 -27.93
CA VAL A 77 -2.87 -8.79 -27.66
C VAL A 77 -2.14 -9.33 -28.88
N THR A 78 -2.70 -10.37 -29.52
CA THR A 78 -2.09 -11.00 -30.69
C THR A 78 -1.97 -10.01 -31.85
N THR A 79 -3.01 -9.23 -32.12
CA THR A 79 -3.02 -8.17 -33.14
C THR A 79 -2.01 -7.08 -32.80
N ASN A 80 -2.00 -6.55 -31.57
CA ASN A 80 -1.06 -5.53 -31.13
C ASN A 80 0.40 -6.02 -31.24
N LEU A 81 0.70 -7.27 -30.87
CA LEU A 81 2.02 -7.86 -31.01
C LEU A 81 2.40 -8.10 -32.48
N LEU A 82 1.47 -8.56 -33.32
CA LEU A 82 1.74 -8.75 -34.75
C LEU A 82 1.96 -7.41 -35.45
N GLU A 83 1.11 -6.42 -35.21
CA GLU A 83 1.23 -5.07 -35.76
C GLU A 83 2.52 -4.40 -35.29
N GLY A 84 2.79 -4.40 -33.97
CA GLY A 84 4.03 -3.87 -33.40
C GLY A 84 5.27 -4.56 -33.98
N GLY A 85 5.27 -5.88 -34.06
CA GLY A 85 6.35 -6.66 -34.66
C GLY A 85 6.55 -6.33 -36.15
N LEU A 86 5.48 -6.27 -36.94
CA LEU A 86 5.55 -5.93 -38.37
C LEU A 86 6.03 -4.50 -38.59
N ILE A 87 5.58 -3.54 -37.77
CA ILE A 87 6.04 -2.15 -37.81
C ILE A 87 7.54 -2.09 -37.50
N VAL A 88 8.00 -2.76 -36.44
CA VAL A 88 9.43 -2.81 -36.09
C VAL A 88 10.25 -3.41 -37.23
N ILE A 89 9.82 -4.53 -37.81
CA ILE A 89 10.50 -5.16 -38.96
C ILE A 89 10.56 -4.20 -40.16
N PHE A 90 9.44 -3.53 -40.46
CA PHE A 90 9.36 -2.57 -41.56
C PHE A 90 10.33 -1.39 -41.36
N VAL A 91 10.35 -0.81 -40.15
CA VAL A 91 11.22 0.30 -39.78
C VAL A 91 12.69 -0.11 -39.85
N LEU A 92 13.04 -1.28 -39.33
CA LEU A 92 14.40 -1.83 -39.40
C LEU A 92 14.88 -2.01 -40.83
N VAL A 93 14.08 -2.62 -41.70
CA VAL A 93 14.43 -2.83 -43.11
C VAL A 93 14.59 -1.49 -43.86
N LEU A 94 13.75 -0.52 -43.57
CA LEU A 94 13.78 0.80 -44.19
C LEU A 94 15.00 1.62 -43.75
N LEU A 95 15.28 1.69 -42.46
CA LEU A 95 16.31 2.56 -41.90
C LEU A 95 17.73 1.97 -41.96
N LEU A 96 17.91 0.64 -41.81
CA LEU A 96 19.22 -0.02 -41.95
C LEU A 96 19.75 0.03 -43.39
N GLY A 97 18.90 0.27 -44.37
CA GLY A 97 19.26 0.38 -45.79
C GLY A 97 19.72 -0.92 -46.46
N ASN A 98 20.02 -1.96 -45.66
CA ASN A 98 20.33 -3.32 -46.08
C ASN A 98 19.24 -4.27 -45.56
N TRP A 99 18.34 -4.69 -46.45
CA TRP A 99 17.23 -5.59 -46.12
C TRP A 99 17.67 -6.89 -45.45
N ARG A 100 18.89 -7.38 -45.73
CA ARG A 100 19.45 -8.58 -45.07
C ARG A 100 19.79 -8.33 -43.62
N GLY A 101 20.32 -7.15 -43.29
CA GLY A 101 20.59 -6.75 -41.91
C GLY A 101 19.29 -6.63 -41.12
N GLY A 102 18.28 -5.99 -41.72
CA GLY A 102 16.94 -5.90 -41.14
C GLY A 102 16.31 -7.27 -40.86
N LEU A 103 16.42 -8.23 -41.79
CA LEU A 103 15.90 -9.59 -41.57
C LEU A 103 16.64 -10.38 -40.46
N ILE A 104 17.95 -10.16 -40.29
CA ILE A 104 18.70 -10.81 -39.20
C ILE A 104 18.19 -10.31 -37.85
N VAL A 105 18.02 -8.99 -37.70
CA VAL A 105 17.45 -8.41 -36.48
C VAL A 105 15.98 -8.84 -36.31
N ALA A 106 15.18 -8.82 -37.37
CA ALA A 106 13.80 -9.29 -37.32
C ALA A 106 13.69 -10.74 -36.83
N SER A 107 14.62 -11.61 -37.20
CA SER A 107 14.60 -13.02 -36.80
C SER A 107 14.88 -13.24 -35.30
N THR A 108 15.45 -12.25 -34.59
CA THR A 108 15.65 -12.37 -33.13
C THR A 108 14.36 -12.18 -32.35
N ILE A 109 13.36 -11.49 -32.92
CA ILE A 109 12.04 -11.30 -32.29
C ILE A 109 11.35 -12.65 -32.01
N PRO A 110 11.04 -13.49 -33.02
CA PRO A 110 10.35 -14.76 -32.77
C PRO A 110 11.20 -15.75 -31.97
N LEU A 111 12.53 -15.73 -32.11
CA LEU A 111 13.42 -16.62 -31.37
C LEU A 111 13.49 -16.27 -29.88
N SER A 112 13.50 -14.98 -29.53
CA SER A 112 13.48 -14.53 -28.13
C SER A 112 12.12 -14.78 -27.48
N LEU A 113 11.01 -14.59 -28.22
CA LEU A 113 9.68 -14.98 -27.76
C LEU A 113 9.55 -16.49 -27.56
N LEU A 114 10.06 -17.31 -28.48
CA LEU A 114 10.04 -18.76 -28.32
C LEU A 114 10.79 -19.18 -27.04
N PHE A 115 11.94 -18.55 -26.78
CA PHE A 115 12.67 -18.75 -25.53
C PHE A 115 11.85 -18.31 -24.30
N ALA A 116 11.15 -17.17 -24.39
CA ALA A 116 10.27 -16.69 -23.33
C ALA A 116 9.14 -17.68 -23.05
N PHE A 117 8.44 -18.18 -24.08
CA PHE A 117 7.35 -19.15 -23.94
C PHE A 117 7.82 -20.48 -23.34
N ILE A 118 9.02 -20.95 -23.70
CA ILE A 118 9.62 -22.15 -23.08
C ILE A 118 9.82 -21.93 -21.58
N LEU A 119 10.38 -20.78 -21.17
CA LEU A 119 10.57 -20.48 -19.75
C LEU A 119 9.25 -20.22 -19.02
N MET A 120 8.28 -19.56 -19.65
CA MET A 120 6.94 -19.39 -19.08
C MET A 120 6.28 -20.73 -18.77
N ASN A 121 6.41 -21.72 -19.66
CA ASN A 121 5.93 -23.08 -19.42
C ASN A 121 6.65 -23.75 -18.23
N VAL A 122 7.96 -23.56 -18.10
CA VAL A 122 8.77 -24.12 -17.00
C VAL A 122 8.44 -23.48 -15.64
N PHE A 123 8.17 -22.17 -15.63
CA PHE A 123 7.87 -21.39 -14.42
C PHE A 123 6.38 -21.23 -14.12
N ASP A 124 5.51 -21.94 -14.86
CA ASP A 124 4.04 -21.90 -14.72
C ASP A 124 3.46 -20.47 -14.82
N VAL A 125 4.01 -19.66 -15.73
CA VAL A 125 3.53 -18.30 -16.01
C VAL A 125 2.49 -18.37 -17.13
N TRP A 126 1.27 -17.96 -16.81
CA TRP A 126 0.14 -18.02 -17.76
C TRP A 126 0.27 -16.96 -18.85
N ALA A 127 -0.09 -17.32 -20.07
CA ALA A 127 -0.20 -16.38 -21.19
C ALA A 127 -1.57 -15.68 -21.13
N ASN A 128 -1.60 -14.45 -20.66
CA ASN A 128 -2.79 -13.60 -20.61
C ASN A 128 -2.46 -12.17 -21.07
N LEU A 129 -3.48 -11.31 -21.06
CA LEU A 129 -3.36 -9.90 -21.39
C LEU A 129 -2.23 -9.20 -20.62
N MET A 130 -2.10 -9.49 -19.33
CA MET A 130 -1.13 -8.85 -18.44
C MET A 130 0.29 -9.35 -18.69
N SER A 131 0.47 -10.64 -18.97
CA SER A 131 1.80 -11.24 -19.18
C SER A 131 2.41 -10.87 -20.54
N LEU A 132 1.57 -10.76 -21.59
CA LEU A 132 2.01 -10.51 -22.97
C LEU A 132 1.87 -9.05 -23.40
N GLY A 133 1.01 -8.29 -22.72
CA GLY A 133 0.58 -6.97 -23.17
C GLY A 133 1.61 -5.85 -23.13
N ALA A 134 2.74 -6.05 -22.46
CA ALA A 134 3.79 -5.03 -22.33
C ALA A 134 5.11 -5.42 -23.03
N ILE A 135 5.07 -6.41 -23.92
CA ILE A 135 6.27 -6.84 -24.65
C ILE A 135 6.50 -5.88 -25.83
N ASP A 136 7.53 -5.04 -25.73
CA ASP A 136 8.03 -4.27 -26.87
C ASP A 136 9.21 -4.95 -27.55
N PHE A 137 9.03 -5.18 -28.84
CA PHE A 137 10.06 -5.75 -29.70
C PHE A 137 11.22 -4.82 -29.93
N GLY A 138 11.01 -3.51 -29.92
CA GLY A 138 12.07 -2.51 -30.06
C GLY A 138 13.16 -2.73 -29.02
N ILE A 139 12.78 -2.72 -27.73
CA ILE A 139 13.70 -2.93 -26.62
C ILE A 139 14.40 -4.32 -26.71
N ILE A 140 13.66 -5.35 -27.10
CA ILE A 140 14.19 -6.73 -27.21
C ILE A 140 15.26 -6.83 -28.32
N VAL A 141 15.04 -6.18 -29.46
CA VAL A 141 15.98 -6.26 -30.60
C VAL A 141 17.16 -5.30 -30.49
N ASP A 142 17.16 -4.41 -29.51
CA ASP A 142 18.04 -3.26 -29.50
C ASP A 142 19.54 -3.63 -29.50
N GLY A 143 19.90 -4.63 -28.70
CA GLY A 143 21.25 -5.20 -28.70
C GLY A 143 21.66 -5.80 -30.05
N ALA A 144 20.71 -6.45 -30.74
CA ALA A 144 20.95 -7.03 -32.07
C ALA A 144 21.13 -5.94 -33.14
N VAL A 145 20.35 -4.86 -33.07
CA VAL A 145 20.49 -3.68 -33.95
C VAL A 145 21.89 -3.09 -33.83
N ILE A 146 22.36 -2.86 -32.59
CA ILE A 146 23.69 -2.27 -32.34
C ILE A 146 24.80 -3.14 -32.95
N ILE A 147 24.74 -4.46 -32.79
CA ILE A 147 25.75 -5.40 -33.31
C ILE A 147 25.71 -5.47 -34.85
N VAL A 148 24.52 -5.57 -35.44
CA VAL A 148 24.35 -5.65 -36.90
C VAL A 148 24.80 -4.34 -37.56
N GLU A 149 24.39 -3.18 -37.02
CA GLU A 149 24.78 -1.87 -37.55
C GLU A 149 26.28 -1.65 -37.46
N ALA A 150 26.91 -2.01 -36.33
CA ALA A 150 28.36 -1.95 -36.20
C ALA A 150 29.10 -2.85 -37.20
N THR A 151 28.54 -4.03 -37.48
CA THR A 151 29.08 -4.97 -38.46
C THR A 151 28.96 -4.40 -39.88
N VAL A 152 27.80 -3.83 -40.24
CA VAL A 152 27.57 -3.17 -41.53
C VAL A 152 28.50 -1.97 -41.71
N PHE A 153 28.62 -1.11 -40.69
CA PHE A 153 29.52 0.04 -40.69
C PHE A 153 30.98 -0.37 -40.91
N LEU A 154 31.46 -1.37 -40.16
CA LEU A 154 32.82 -1.89 -40.32
C LEU A 154 33.02 -2.50 -41.71
N MET A 155 32.08 -3.29 -42.23
CA MET A 155 32.17 -3.81 -43.60
C MET A 155 32.24 -2.70 -44.65
N TYR A 156 31.44 -1.64 -44.51
CA TYR A 156 31.47 -0.48 -45.42
C TYR A 156 32.82 0.23 -45.39
N SER A 157 33.39 0.44 -44.19
CA SER A 157 34.71 1.08 -44.04
C SER A 157 35.86 0.30 -44.71
N TYR A 158 35.77 -1.03 -44.76
CA TYR A 158 36.74 -1.89 -45.44
C TYR A 158 36.58 -1.89 -46.96
N VAL A 159 35.34 -1.85 -47.46
CA VAL A 159 35.01 -1.78 -48.90
C VAL A 159 35.39 -0.40 -49.47
N ALA A 160 35.17 0.67 -48.72
CA ALA A 160 35.58 2.03 -49.09
C ALA A 160 37.11 2.17 -49.26
N LYS A 161 37.91 1.32 -48.59
CA LYS A 161 39.36 1.20 -48.77
C LYS A 161 39.77 0.28 -49.94
N LYS A 162 38.84 -0.06 -50.86
CA LYS A 162 39.03 -0.90 -52.07
C LYS A 162 39.55 -2.33 -51.84
N ASN A 163 39.29 -2.93 -50.69
CA ASN A 163 39.69 -4.30 -50.41
C ASN A 163 38.57 -5.32 -50.69
N ALA A 164 38.90 -6.44 -51.37
CA ALA A 164 37.97 -7.56 -51.56
C ALA A 164 37.75 -8.32 -50.23
N VAL A 165 36.48 -8.51 -49.86
CA VAL A 165 36.12 -9.17 -48.60
C VAL A 165 35.92 -10.67 -48.84
N SER A 166 36.94 -11.48 -48.56
CA SER A 166 36.86 -12.95 -48.54
C SER A 166 35.99 -13.46 -47.38
N SER A 167 35.52 -14.72 -47.43
CA SER A 167 34.71 -15.34 -46.36
C SER A 167 35.40 -15.27 -45.00
N GLU A 168 36.67 -15.63 -44.93
CA GLU A 168 37.47 -15.60 -43.69
C GLU A 168 37.63 -14.17 -43.12
N LYS A 169 37.60 -13.15 -43.99
CA LYS A 169 37.64 -11.74 -43.57
C LYS A 169 36.29 -11.25 -43.06
N ARG A 170 35.17 -11.79 -43.57
CA ARG A 170 33.82 -11.47 -43.05
C ARG A 170 33.67 -11.98 -41.62
N ASP A 171 34.15 -13.20 -41.34
CA ASP A 171 34.14 -13.78 -40.00
C ASP A 171 34.96 -12.93 -39.02
N LYS A 172 36.17 -12.50 -39.43
CA LYS A 172 37.01 -11.60 -38.62
C LYS A 172 36.37 -10.23 -38.40
N ILE A 173 35.67 -9.67 -39.39
CA ILE A 173 34.97 -8.38 -39.26
C ILE A 173 33.77 -8.51 -38.31
N ALA A 174 32.93 -9.53 -38.49
CA ALA A 174 31.77 -9.77 -37.64
C ALA A 174 32.18 -10.07 -36.18
N ALA A 175 33.22 -10.88 -35.98
CA ALA A 175 33.77 -11.15 -34.65
C ALA A 175 34.36 -9.88 -34.00
N LYS A 176 35.07 -9.04 -34.77
CA LYS A 176 35.61 -7.78 -34.27
C LYS A 176 34.51 -6.78 -33.93
N ALA A 177 33.48 -6.66 -34.78
CA ALA A 177 32.32 -5.80 -34.55
C ALA A 177 31.56 -6.22 -33.29
N SER A 178 31.29 -7.52 -33.17
CA SER A 178 30.58 -8.10 -32.03
C SER A 178 31.38 -7.91 -30.75
N LYS A 179 32.67 -8.27 -30.71
CA LYS A 179 33.51 -8.08 -29.52
C LYS A 179 33.63 -6.61 -29.09
N LYS A 180 33.60 -5.68 -30.04
CA LYS A 180 33.67 -4.23 -29.77
C LYS A 180 32.37 -3.69 -29.19
N MET A 181 31.22 -4.13 -29.70
CA MET A 181 29.90 -3.69 -29.23
C MET A 181 29.35 -4.52 -28.07
N MET A 182 29.94 -5.69 -27.78
CA MET A 182 29.47 -6.63 -26.76
C MET A 182 29.34 -5.99 -25.38
N ASN A 183 30.32 -5.20 -24.95
CA ASN A 183 30.24 -4.55 -23.65
C ASN A 183 29.07 -3.54 -23.58
N ALA A 184 28.90 -2.69 -24.60
CA ALA A 184 27.82 -1.70 -24.59
C ALA A 184 26.43 -2.34 -24.69
N ALA A 185 26.26 -3.32 -25.59
CA ALA A 185 24.98 -4.00 -25.80
C ALA A 185 24.60 -4.91 -24.63
N PHE A 186 25.54 -5.71 -24.11
CA PHE A 186 25.29 -6.64 -23.01
C PHE A 186 24.99 -5.91 -21.69
N PHE A 187 25.83 -4.94 -21.29
CA PHE A 187 25.58 -4.18 -20.05
C PHE A 187 24.29 -3.36 -20.16
N GLY A 188 23.97 -2.85 -21.35
CA GLY A 188 22.71 -2.16 -21.59
C GLY A 188 21.48 -3.06 -21.45
N GLN A 189 21.51 -4.27 -22.03
CA GLN A 189 20.45 -5.27 -21.85
C GLN A 189 20.34 -5.76 -20.40
N LEU A 190 21.48 -5.91 -19.70
CA LEU A 190 21.51 -6.29 -18.29
C LEU A 190 20.91 -5.19 -17.39
N ILE A 191 21.15 -3.92 -17.70
CA ILE A 191 20.51 -2.79 -17.01
C ILE A 191 19.00 -2.88 -17.17
N ILE A 192 18.51 -3.08 -18.40
CA ILE A 192 17.07 -3.26 -18.64
C ILE A 192 16.52 -4.45 -17.82
N LEU A 193 17.19 -5.60 -17.80
CA LEU A 193 16.76 -6.76 -17.03
C LEU A 193 16.66 -6.44 -15.53
N ILE A 194 17.68 -5.80 -14.95
CA ILE A 194 17.73 -5.46 -13.53
C ILE A 194 16.68 -4.42 -13.16
N VAL A 195 16.27 -3.56 -14.10
CA VAL A 195 15.20 -2.58 -13.91
C VAL A 195 13.82 -3.22 -13.72
N PHE A 196 13.59 -4.43 -14.24
CA PHE A 196 12.33 -5.17 -14.02
C PHE A 196 12.33 -6.03 -12.75
N LEU A 197 13.51 -6.35 -12.18
CA LEU A 197 13.62 -7.15 -10.96
C LEU A 197 12.82 -6.58 -9.77
N PRO A 198 12.79 -5.25 -9.52
CA PRO A 198 12.06 -4.66 -8.41
C PRO A 198 10.53 -4.80 -8.55
N ILE A 199 10.00 -4.96 -9.77
CA ILE A 199 8.57 -5.24 -10.00
C ILE A 199 8.17 -6.60 -9.39
N LEU A 200 9.11 -7.55 -9.32
CA LEU A 200 8.88 -8.84 -8.66
C LEU A 200 8.69 -8.73 -7.14
N ALA A 201 9.02 -7.59 -6.54
CA ALA A 201 8.83 -7.31 -5.12
C ALA A 201 7.46 -6.68 -4.78
N LEU A 202 6.59 -6.49 -5.78
CA LEU A 202 5.19 -6.12 -5.58
C LEU A 202 4.43 -7.31 -4.97
N GLU A 203 3.57 -7.04 -4.00
CA GLU A 203 2.82 -8.06 -3.26
C GLU A 203 1.33 -8.01 -3.62
N GLY A 204 0.47 -8.79 -2.96
CA GLY A 204 -0.99 -8.65 -3.10
C GLY A 204 -1.51 -8.76 -4.55
N VAL A 205 -2.39 -7.81 -4.91
CA VAL A 205 -3.13 -7.79 -6.18
C VAL A 205 -2.24 -7.27 -7.30
N GLU A 206 -1.50 -6.20 -7.03
CA GLU A 206 -0.51 -5.60 -7.91
C GLU A 206 0.57 -6.62 -8.32
N GLY A 207 1.04 -7.45 -7.39
CA GLY A 207 1.97 -8.54 -7.68
C GLY A 207 1.37 -9.59 -8.61
N LYS A 208 0.14 -10.05 -8.35
CA LYS A 208 -0.56 -11.02 -9.21
C LYS A 208 -0.79 -10.51 -10.62
N MET A 209 -0.93 -9.19 -10.78
CA MET A 209 -1.17 -8.54 -12.06
C MET A 209 0.12 -8.24 -12.83
N PHE A 210 1.17 -7.73 -12.18
CA PHE A 210 2.39 -7.25 -12.87
C PHE A 210 3.61 -8.18 -12.80
N GLN A 211 3.67 -9.15 -11.86
CA GLN A 211 4.77 -10.13 -11.84
C GLN A 211 4.83 -11.01 -13.11
N PRO A 212 3.71 -11.55 -13.64
CA PRO A 212 3.74 -12.34 -14.87
C PRO A 212 4.27 -11.54 -16.07
N MET A 213 3.93 -10.26 -16.13
CA MET A 213 4.44 -9.31 -17.12
C MET A 213 5.96 -9.17 -17.05
N ALA A 214 6.48 -8.90 -15.84
CA ALA A 214 7.92 -8.73 -15.62
C ALA A 214 8.69 -10.03 -15.93
N LEU A 215 8.19 -11.19 -15.50
CA LEU A 215 8.83 -12.49 -15.78
C LEU A 215 8.90 -12.77 -17.29
N THR A 216 7.80 -12.56 -18.01
CA THR A 216 7.76 -12.78 -19.46
C THR A 216 8.78 -11.90 -20.18
N PHE A 217 8.87 -10.63 -19.79
CA PHE A 217 9.84 -9.69 -20.34
C PHE A 217 11.28 -10.08 -19.99
N ILE A 218 11.57 -10.45 -18.73
CA ILE A 218 12.89 -10.93 -18.28
C ILE A 218 13.31 -12.17 -19.08
N PHE A 219 12.42 -13.13 -19.29
CA PHE A 219 12.70 -14.32 -20.08
C PHE A 219 12.99 -13.99 -21.54
N ALA A 220 12.20 -13.10 -22.16
CA ALA A 220 12.44 -12.63 -23.52
C ALA A 220 13.80 -11.91 -23.65
N MET A 221 14.14 -11.05 -22.68
CA MET A 221 15.41 -10.32 -22.65
C MET A 221 16.61 -11.24 -22.45
N ILE A 222 16.52 -12.26 -21.59
CA ILE A 222 17.57 -13.29 -21.44
C ILE A 222 17.76 -14.04 -22.77
N GLY A 223 16.66 -14.43 -23.41
CA GLY A 223 16.69 -15.06 -24.73
C GLY A 223 17.36 -14.19 -25.78
N ALA A 224 16.97 -12.91 -25.87
CA ALA A 224 17.56 -11.94 -26.78
C ALA A 224 19.05 -11.70 -26.51
N MET A 225 19.46 -11.61 -25.25
CA MET A 225 20.84 -11.46 -24.83
C MET A 225 21.69 -12.67 -25.26
N LEU A 226 21.19 -13.89 -25.06
CA LEU A 226 21.85 -15.12 -25.52
C LEU A 226 21.99 -15.17 -27.05
N LEU A 227 20.94 -14.78 -27.77
CA LEU A 227 20.95 -14.70 -29.24
C LEU A 227 21.91 -13.63 -29.76
N CYS A 228 22.02 -12.49 -29.08
CA CYS A 228 22.96 -11.42 -29.43
C CYS A 228 24.42 -11.86 -29.29
N LEU A 229 24.73 -12.75 -28.33
CA LEU A 229 26.09 -13.28 -28.13
C LEU A 229 26.44 -14.44 -29.08
N THR A 230 25.44 -15.21 -29.54
CA THR A 230 25.66 -16.45 -30.28
C THR A 230 25.17 -16.37 -31.73
N TYR A 231 23.86 -16.22 -31.92
CA TYR A 231 23.16 -16.27 -33.20
C TYR A 231 23.47 -15.05 -34.09
N VAL A 232 23.31 -13.83 -33.57
CA VAL A 232 23.42 -12.59 -34.35
C VAL A 232 24.81 -12.42 -35.00
N PRO A 233 25.95 -12.63 -34.30
CA PRO A 233 27.28 -12.54 -34.90
C PRO A 233 27.51 -13.58 -36.00
N MET A 234 27.05 -14.82 -35.78
CA MET A 234 27.24 -15.95 -36.69
C MET A 234 26.45 -15.74 -37.99
N VAL A 235 25.17 -15.39 -37.89
CA VAL A 235 24.32 -15.15 -39.07
C VAL A 235 24.76 -13.88 -39.81
N SER A 236 25.22 -12.85 -39.09
CA SER A 236 25.80 -11.65 -39.70
C SER A 236 27.01 -11.97 -40.57
N ALA A 237 27.90 -12.86 -40.14
CA ALA A 237 29.07 -13.28 -40.93
C ALA A 237 28.68 -14.04 -42.21
N LEU A 238 27.68 -14.93 -42.11
CA LEU A 238 27.23 -15.78 -43.22
C LEU A 238 26.37 -15.02 -44.25
N PHE A 239 25.44 -14.20 -43.78
CA PHE A 239 24.33 -13.68 -44.58
C PHE A 239 24.54 -12.23 -45.07
N LEU A 240 25.28 -11.40 -44.31
CA LEU A 240 25.63 -10.05 -44.75
C LEU A 240 26.65 -10.12 -45.90
N ARG A 241 26.41 -9.28 -46.91
CA ARG A 241 27.32 -9.11 -48.04
C ARG A 241 27.71 -7.64 -48.17
N PRO A 242 28.94 -7.34 -48.59
CA PRO A 242 29.36 -5.97 -48.85
C PRO A 242 28.50 -5.35 -49.96
N PRO A 243 28.05 -4.08 -49.80
CA PRO A 243 27.24 -3.42 -50.82
C PRO A 243 28.03 -3.29 -52.13
N LYS A 244 27.41 -3.69 -53.25
CA LYS A 244 28.03 -3.72 -54.59
C LYS A 244 27.94 -2.38 -55.34
N THR A 245 27.26 -1.38 -54.80
CA THR A 245 26.93 -0.11 -55.48
C THR A 245 27.06 1.07 -54.52
N GLU A 246 27.58 2.21 -55.00
CA GLU A 246 27.65 3.51 -54.28
C GLU A 246 26.29 4.21 -54.11
N LYS A 247 25.19 3.61 -54.62
CA LYS A 247 23.85 4.20 -54.50
C LYS A 247 23.38 4.15 -53.03
N LYS A 248 23.27 5.33 -52.42
CA LYS A 248 22.73 5.52 -51.06
C LYS A 248 21.29 5.00 -50.97
N SER A 249 21.02 4.15 -49.98
CA SER A 249 19.68 3.63 -49.70
C SER A 249 18.72 4.75 -49.26
N TYR A 250 17.41 4.49 -49.26
CA TYR A 250 16.41 5.45 -48.78
C TYR A 250 16.64 5.82 -47.31
N GLY A 251 16.94 4.83 -46.46
CA GLY A 251 17.37 5.05 -45.07
C GLY A 251 18.64 5.89 -44.97
N ASP A 252 19.65 5.64 -45.83
CA ASP A 252 20.88 6.46 -45.84
C ASP A 252 20.61 7.93 -46.18
N ARG A 253 19.68 8.20 -47.11
CA ARG A 253 19.29 9.57 -47.46
C ARG A 253 18.60 10.27 -46.31
N PHE A 254 17.69 9.57 -45.63
CA PHE A 254 16.97 10.10 -44.46
C PHE A 254 17.93 10.41 -43.31
N VAL A 255 18.79 9.46 -42.94
CA VAL A 255 19.78 9.67 -41.89
C VAL A 255 20.75 10.81 -42.26
N HIS A 256 21.26 10.86 -43.50
CA HIS A 256 22.13 11.97 -43.91
C HIS A 256 21.43 13.33 -43.90
N TRP A 257 20.11 13.36 -44.16
CA TRP A 257 19.32 14.58 -44.03
C TRP A 257 19.22 15.01 -42.57
N ILE A 258 18.99 14.07 -41.64
CA ILE A 258 19.02 14.32 -40.19
C ILE A 258 20.41 14.80 -39.75
N GLU A 259 21.48 14.09 -40.12
CA GLU A 259 22.86 14.45 -39.77
C GLU A 259 23.20 15.89 -40.21
N ARG A 260 22.83 16.27 -41.45
CA ARG A 260 23.06 17.63 -41.98
C ARG A 260 22.31 18.71 -41.20
N LYS A 261 21.16 18.39 -40.60
CA LYS A 261 20.37 19.31 -39.77
C LYS A 261 20.85 19.31 -38.32
N TYR A 262 21.24 18.15 -37.82
CA TYR A 262 21.71 17.92 -36.46
C TYR A 262 23.08 18.57 -36.20
N GLU A 263 24.05 18.42 -37.11
CA GLU A 263 25.41 18.97 -36.97
C GLU A 263 25.45 20.51 -36.70
N PRO A 264 24.72 21.37 -37.46
CA PRO A 264 24.66 22.80 -37.16
C PRO A 264 23.84 23.14 -35.90
N LEU A 265 22.87 22.30 -35.52
CA LEU A 265 22.11 22.47 -34.28
C LEU A 265 22.97 22.13 -33.06
N LEU A 266 23.71 21.03 -33.12
CA LEU A 266 24.62 20.59 -32.06
C LEU A 266 25.74 21.60 -31.83
N THR A 267 26.37 22.12 -32.89
CA THR A 267 27.41 23.15 -32.77
C THR A 267 26.90 24.44 -32.12
N LYS A 268 25.67 24.87 -32.45
CA LYS A 268 25.00 25.97 -31.74
C LYS A 268 24.70 25.63 -30.28
N ALA A 269 24.18 24.43 -30.02
CA ALA A 269 23.87 23.95 -28.67
C ALA A 269 25.13 23.90 -27.78
N LEU A 270 26.26 23.39 -28.28
CA LEU A 270 27.55 23.37 -27.58
C LEU A 270 28.05 24.79 -27.25
N SER A 271 27.85 25.76 -28.14
CA SER A 271 28.24 27.16 -27.89
C SER A 271 27.35 27.86 -26.85
N LYS A 272 26.08 27.46 -26.74
CA LYS A 272 25.07 28.02 -25.83
C LYS A 272 24.63 27.02 -24.75
N GLY A 273 25.50 26.11 -24.34
CA GLY A 273 25.12 24.96 -23.50
C GLY A 273 24.42 25.32 -22.19
N LYS A 274 24.76 26.46 -21.57
CA LYS A 274 24.08 26.95 -20.35
C LYS A 274 22.60 27.26 -20.57
N ILE A 275 22.24 27.78 -21.74
CA ILE A 275 20.85 28.12 -22.09
C ILE A 275 20.05 26.83 -22.33
N VAL A 276 20.63 25.86 -23.04
CA VAL A 276 19.97 24.57 -23.33
C VAL A 276 19.69 23.79 -22.05
N VAL A 277 20.68 23.70 -21.15
CA VAL A 277 20.51 23.05 -19.84
C VAL A 277 19.53 23.84 -18.96
N GLY A 278 19.54 25.18 -19.02
CA GLY A 278 18.57 26.02 -18.32
C GLY A 278 17.12 25.79 -18.78
N ILE A 279 16.89 25.63 -20.09
CA ILE A 279 15.57 25.27 -20.64
C ILE A 279 15.14 23.88 -20.17
N ALA A 280 16.05 22.90 -20.19
CA ALA A 280 15.74 21.55 -19.72
C ALA A 280 15.39 21.51 -18.23
N LEU A 281 16.11 22.25 -17.39
CA LEU A 281 15.79 22.41 -15.97
C LEU A 281 14.46 23.13 -15.74
N ALA A 282 14.14 24.14 -16.55
CA ALA A 282 12.85 24.83 -16.47
C ALA A 282 11.71 23.89 -16.85
N LEU A 283 11.85 23.11 -17.94
CA LEU A 283 10.88 22.09 -18.32
C LEU A 283 10.71 21.05 -17.23
N PHE A 284 11.80 20.58 -16.63
CA PHE A 284 11.75 19.65 -15.51
C PHE A 284 11.00 20.21 -14.30
N ALA A 285 11.21 21.48 -13.95
CA ALA A 285 10.46 22.14 -12.86
C ALA A 285 8.96 22.26 -13.19
N VAL A 286 8.61 22.54 -14.45
CA VAL A 286 7.21 22.53 -14.92
C VAL A 286 6.64 21.11 -14.86
N THR A 287 7.40 20.09 -15.25
CA THR A 287 6.99 18.68 -15.13
C THR A 287 6.66 18.33 -13.69
N ILE A 288 7.51 18.69 -12.72
CA ILE A 288 7.25 18.44 -11.29
C ILE A 288 5.93 19.10 -10.89
N PHE A 289 5.70 20.35 -11.29
CA PHE A 289 4.47 21.07 -10.98
C PHE A 289 3.21 20.45 -11.61
N VAL A 290 3.31 19.91 -12.82
CA VAL A 290 2.21 19.18 -13.48
C VAL A 290 1.98 17.84 -12.78
N PHE A 291 3.05 17.11 -12.46
CA PHE A 291 2.99 15.80 -11.80
C PHE A 291 2.36 15.88 -10.41
N THR A 292 2.67 16.90 -9.60
CA THR A 292 2.07 17.06 -8.26
C THR A 292 0.58 17.42 -8.29
N ARG A 293 0.03 17.75 -9.46
CA ARG A 293 -1.41 18.01 -9.67
C ARG A 293 -2.11 16.91 -10.45
N MET A 294 -1.39 15.86 -10.84
CA MET A 294 -1.95 14.74 -11.58
C MET A 294 -2.69 13.82 -10.60
N GLY A 295 -3.86 13.35 -11.03
CA GLY A 295 -4.65 12.38 -10.31
C GLY A 295 -3.98 11.00 -10.20
N GLY A 296 -4.50 10.14 -9.33
CA GLY A 296 -4.00 8.79 -9.10
C GLY A 296 -5.12 7.74 -9.11
N GLU A 297 -4.86 6.61 -9.76
CA GLU A 297 -5.74 5.43 -9.76
C GLU A 297 -4.91 4.14 -9.68
N PHE A 298 -5.49 3.04 -9.19
CA PHE A 298 -4.75 1.79 -9.07
C PHE A 298 -4.40 1.21 -10.45
N ILE A 299 -5.44 0.87 -11.22
CA ILE A 299 -5.35 0.34 -12.58
C ILE A 299 -6.55 0.92 -13.36
N PRO A 300 -6.39 1.30 -14.63
CA PRO A 300 -7.51 1.70 -15.46
C PRO A 300 -8.58 0.61 -15.52
N GLN A 301 -9.85 1.01 -15.54
CA GLN A 301 -10.96 0.06 -15.66
C GLN A 301 -10.85 -0.71 -16.98
N LEU A 302 -10.94 -2.05 -16.88
CA LEU A 302 -10.96 -2.95 -18.02
C LEU A 302 -12.39 -3.00 -18.57
N ASP A 303 -12.57 -2.79 -19.87
CA ASP A 303 -13.88 -3.01 -20.49
C ASP A 303 -14.11 -4.51 -20.72
N GLU A 304 -15.15 -5.04 -20.08
CA GLU A 304 -15.60 -6.43 -20.19
C GLU A 304 -16.65 -6.64 -21.29
N GLY A 305 -17.08 -5.58 -21.98
CA GLY A 305 -18.20 -5.59 -22.92
C GLY A 305 -19.54 -5.49 -22.21
N ASP A 306 -19.88 -6.47 -21.38
CA ASP A 306 -21.17 -6.55 -20.68
C ASP A 306 -21.33 -5.50 -19.57
N ILE A 307 -22.59 -5.20 -19.21
CA ILE A 307 -22.94 -4.32 -18.09
C ILE A 307 -23.53 -5.16 -16.96
N ALA A 308 -23.14 -4.86 -15.73
CA ALA A 308 -23.81 -5.35 -14.54
C ALA A 308 -24.27 -4.17 -13.68
N PHE A 309 -25.38 -4.30 -12.97
CA PHE A 309 -25.75 -3.32 -11.96
C PHE A 309 -26.55 -3.94 -10.81
N HIS A 310 -26.44 -3.35 -9.63
CA HIS A 310 -27.29 -3.73 -8.50
C HIS A 310 -28.62 -2.99 -8.56
N ALA A 311 -29.72 -3.71 -8.38
CA ALA A 311 -31.01 -3.14 -8.02
C ALA A 311 -31.22 -3.36 -6.52
N ILE A 312 -31.09 -2.29 -5.74
CA ILE A 312 -31.15 -2.32 -4.27
C ILE A 312 -32.50 -1.74 -3.84
N LEU A 313 -33.33 -2.59 -3.25
CA LEU A 313 -34.61 -2.19 -2.66
C LEU A 313 -34.42 -1.75 -1.21
N LYS A 314 -35.50 -1.30 -0.56
CA LYS A 314 -35.46 -0.98 0.85
C LYS A 314 -35.18 -2.24 1.70
N PRO A 315 -34.35 -2.13 2.75
CA PRO A 315 -34.17 -3.18 3.75
C PRO A 315 -35.48 -3.81 4.21
N GLY A 316 -35.51 -5.15 4.26
CA GLY A 316 -36.70 -5.91 4.66
C GLY A 316 -37.74 -6.13 3.55
N SER A 317 -37.45 -5.74 2.30
CA SER A 317 -38.28 -6.08 1.15
C SER A 317 -38.37 -7.60 0.97
N SER A 318 -39.57 -8.10 0.65
CA SER A 318 -39.79 -9.52 0.46
C SER A 318 -39.23 -10.01 -0.88
N LEU A 319 -38.81 -11.28 -0.96
CA LEU A 319 -38.36 -11.90 -2.21
C LEU A 319 -39.38 -11.72 -3.36
N SER A 320 -40.68 -11.77 -3.07
CA SER A 320 -41.74 -11.56 -4.07
C SER A 320 -41.75 -10.14 -4.63
N GLU A 321 -41.54 -9.13 -3.78
CA GLU A 321 -41.44 -7.73 -4.20
C GLU A 321 -40.19 -7.50 -5.06
N THR A 322 -39.07 -8.09 -4.67
CA THR A 322 -37.82 -8.01 -5.43
C THR A 322 -37.98 -8.64 -6.81
N ILE A 323 -38.60 -9.82 -6.92
CA ILE A 323 -38.89 -10.49 -8.20
C ILE A 323 -39.78 -9.60 -9.10
N GLU A 324 -40.82 -8.99 -8.55
CA GLU A 324 -41.72 -8.13 -9.33
C GLU A 324 -40.97 -6.89 -9.85
N THR A 325 -40.14 -6.30 -8.99
CA THR A 325 -39.35 -5.10 -9.28
C THR A 325 -38.29 -5.38 -10.34
N THR A 326 -37.50 -6.45 -10.20
CA THR A 326 -36.49 -6.83 -11.21
C THR A 326 -37.14 -7.17 -12.54
N THR A 327 -38.29 -7.87 -12.53
CA THR A 327 -39.03 -8.17 -13.77
C THR A 327 -39.50 -6.91 -14.50
N LYS A 328 -39.87 -5.85 -13.76
CA LYS A 328 -40.20 -4.54 -14.34
C LYS A 328 -38.96 -3.87 -14.94
N ILE A 329 -37.83 -3.88 -14.22
CA ILE A 329 -36.55 -3.33 -14.69
C ILE A 329 -36.10 -4.03 -15.97
N GLU A 330 -36.08 -5.37 -15.99
CA GLU A 330 -35.73 -6.15 -17.17
C GLU A 330 -36.59 -5.80 -18.38
N ARG A 331 -37.88 -5.56 -18.18
CA ARG A 331 -38.81 -5.19 -19.25
C ARG A 331 -38.52 -3.79 -19.80
N ILE A 332 -38.16 -2.84 -18.94
CA ILE A 332 -37.78 -1.48 -19.37
C ILE A 332 -36.50 -1.55 -20.20
N VAL A 333 -35.45 -2.20 -19.67
CA VAL A 333 -34.17 -2.33 -20.36
C VAL A 333 -34.36 -3.02 -21.72
N LYS A 334 -35.12 -4.12 -21.76
CA LYS A 334 -35.41 -4.83 -23.01
C LYS A 334 -36.26 -4.08 -24.02
N ALA A 335 -37.11 -3.16 -23.58
CA ALA A 335 -37.99 -2.41 -24.45
C ALA A 335 -37.30 -1.19 -25.06
N GLU A 336 -36.46 -0.51 -24.29
CA GLU A 336 -35.83 0.76 -24.70
C GLU A 336 -34.45 0.57 -25.35
N PHE A 337 -33.71 -0.49 -24.98
CA PHE A 337 -32.33 -0.71 -25.45
C PHE A 337 -32.22 -1.99 -26.30
N PRO A 338 -32.27 -1.88 -27.65
CA PRO A 338 -32.09 -3.02 -28.54
C PRO A 338 -30.67 -3.63 -28.49
N GLU A 339 -29.71 -2.94 -27.87
CA GLU A 339 -28.34 -3.38 -27.59
C GLU A 339 -28.30 -4.55 -26.60
N ALA A 340 -29.26 -4.63 -25.66
CA ALA A 340 -29.31 -5.70 -24.66
C ALA A 340 -29.80 -7.01 -25.29
N GLU A 341 -28.90 -7.97 -25.52
CA GLU A 341 -29.24 -9.31 -26.03
C GLU A 341 -30.04 -10.12 -25.01
N THR A 342 -29.70 -10.05 -23.72
CA THR A 342 -30.39 -10.74 -22.63
C THR A 342 -30.24 -9.94 -21.34
N VAL A 343 -31.29 -9.89 -20.53
CA VAL A 343 -31.23 -9.30 -19.18
C VAL A 343 -31.62 -10.35 -18.16
N LEU A 344 -30.82 -10.47 -17.10
CA LEU A 344 -30.98 -11.50 -16.09
C LEU A 344 -30.75 -10.91 -14.71
N SER A 345 -31.65 -11.17 -13.77
CA SER A 345 -31.48 -10.69 -12.39
C SER A 345 -31.36 -11.86 -11.43
N ARG A 346 -30.30 -11.84 -10.61
CA ARG A 346 -30.04 -12.81 -9.55
C ARG A 346 -30.35 -12.17 -8.21
N ILE A 347 -31.26 -12.77 -7.46
CA ILE A 347 -31.78 -12.24 -6.20
C ILE A 347 -31.38 -13.18 -5.07
N GLY A 348 -30.84 -12.63 -3.98
CA GLY A 348 -30.50 -13.41 -2.78
C GLY A 348 -29.45 -14.50 -3.02
N VAL A 349 -29.49 -15.55 -2.18
CA VAL A 349 -28.47 -16.61 -2.17
C VAL A 349 -28.83 -17.80 -3.05
N ALA A 350 -27.82 -18.44 -3.64
CA ALA A 350 -27.96 -19.74 -4.31
C ALA A 350 -28.08 -20.88 -3.29
N ASP A 351 -28.55 -22.06 -3.73
CA ASP A 351 -28.66 -23.27 -2.89
C ASP A 351 -27.32 -23.70 -2.27
N VAL A 352 -26.21 -23.43 -2.96
CA VAL A 352 -24.86 -23.49 -2.40
C VAL A 352 -24.45 -22.06 -2.04
N PRO A 353 -24.44 -21.68 -0.74
CA PRO A 353 -24.23 -20.30 -0.32
C PRO A 353 -22.74 -19.94 -0.37
N THR A 354 -22.24 -19.68 -1.58
CA THR A 354 -20.90 -19.10 -1.79
C THR A 354 -20.87 -17.58 -1.63
N ASP A 355 -22.05 -16.95 -1.64
CA ASP A 355 -22.25 -15.51 -1.57
C ASP A 355 -23.44 -15.24 -0.63
N PRO A 356 -23.27 -14.54 0.51
CA PRO A 356 -24.31 -14.26 1.48
C PRO A 356 -25.13 -13.01 1.11
N MET A 357 -25.70 -13.01 -0.10
CA MET A 357 -26.47 -11.89 -0.64
C MET A 357 -27.88 -11.77 0.00
N PRO A 358 -28.30 -10.58 0.48
CA PRO A 358 -29.65 -10.32 0.97
C PRO A 358 -30.76 -10.44 -0.10
N MET A 359 -32.02 -10.59 0.33
CA MET A 359 -33.18 -10.75 -0.58
C MET A 359 -33.67 -9.42 -1.21
N ASP A 360 -33.28 -8.30 -0.63
CA ASP A 360 -33.59 -6.94 -1.05
C ASP A 360 -32.58 -6.38 -2.06
N ILE A 361 -31.56 -7.17 -2.42
CA ILE A 361 -30.59 -6.83 -3.46
C ILE A 361 -30.77 -7.81 -4.63
N ALA A 362 -30.66 -7.30 -5.85
CA ALA A 362 -30.56 -8.10 -7.06
C ALA A 362 -29.35 -7.68 -7.90
N ASP A 363 -28.56 -8.65 -8.36
CA ASP A 363 -27.49 -8.43 -9.34
C ASP A 363 -28.11 -8.59 -10.73
N VAL A 364 -28.20 -7.51 -11.48
CA VAL A 364 -28.77 -7.48 -12.83
C VAL A 364 -27.62 -7.50 -13.85
N PHE A 365 -27.59 -8.54 -14.67
CA PHE A 365 -26.65 -8.70 -15.79
C PHE A 365 -27.35 -8.31 -17.08
N VAL A 366 -26.77 -7.38 -17.81
CA VAL A 366 -27.20 -6.95 -19.14
C VAL A 366 -26.13 -7.39 -20.12
N ILE A 367 -26.42 -8.48 -20.83
CA ILE A 367 -25.55 -9.03 -21.86
C ILE A 367 -25.77 -8.23 -23.13
N LEU A 368 -24.70 -7.61 -23.64
CA LEU A 368 -24.78 -6.71 -24.77
C LEU A 368 -24.45 -7.43 -26.08
N LYS A 369 -25.03 -6.92 -27.16
CA LYS A 369 -24.59 -7.27 -28.52
C LYS A 369 -23.21 -6.66 -28.80
N PRO A 370 -22.49 -7.17 -29.81
CA PRO A 370 -21.26 -6.54 -30.29
C PRO A 370 -21.47 -5.03 -30.55
N THR A 371 -20.45 -4.23 -30.23
CA THR A 371 -20.48 -2.76 -30.31
C THR A 371 -20.85 -2.23 -31.70
N ASP A 372 -20.49 -2.95 -32.76
CA ASP A 372 -20.84 -2.62 -34.14
C ASP A 372 -22.35 -2.66 -34.44
N GLU A 373 -23.15 -3.32 -33.59
CA GLU A 373 -24.61 -3.42 -33.74
C GLU A 373 -25.38 -2.39 -32.90
N TRP A 374 -24.69 -1.47 -32.22
CA TRP A 374 -25.32 -0.51 -31.32
C TRP A 374 -26.01 0.62 -32.08
N VAL A 375 -27.17 1.06 -31.57
CA VAL A 375 -28.04 2.03 -32.26
C VAL A 375 -28.33 3.27 -31.41
N SER A 376 -28.32 3.11 -30.09
CA SER A 376 -28.82 4.08 -29.12
C SER A 376 -27.71 4.91 -28.47
N ALA A 377 -26.46 4.45 -28.51
CA ALA A 377 -25.30 5.13 -27.91
C ALA A 377 -24.03 4.82 -28.71
N GLU A 378 -23.07 5.76 -28.69
CA GLU A 378 -21.76 5.60 -29.33
C GLU A 378 -20.70 5.01 -28.38
N SER A 379 -20.92 5.12 -27.06
CA SER A 379 -20.04 4.57 -26.03
C SER A 379 -20.80 3.81 -24.94
N LYS A 380 -20.10 2.92 -24.23
CA LYS A 380 -20.66 2.17 -23.11
C LYS A 380 -21.11 3.10 -21.98
N ASP A 381 -20.34 4.14 -21.68
CA ASP A 381 -20.66 5.12 -20.65
C ASP A 381 -21.96 5.88 -20.96
N GLU A 382 -22.13 6.30 -22.22
CA GLU A 382 -23.36 6.96 -22.68
C GLU A 382 -24.56 5.99 -22.62
N LEU A 383 -24.35 4.71 -22.95
CA LEU A 383 -25.38 3.68 -22.82
C LEU A 383 -25.79 3.47 -21.36
N VAL A 384 -24.83 3.40 -20.44
CA VAL A 384 -25.06 3.29 -19.00
C VAL A 384 -25.84 4.49 -18.48
N GLU A 385 -25.50 5.72 -18.87
CA GLU A 385 -26.21 6.93 -18.46
C GLU A 385 -27.66 6.92 -18.94
N LYS A 386 -27.90 6.58 -20.22
CA LYS A 386 -29.26 6.43 -20.77
C LYS A 386 -30.04 5.32 -20.07
N MET A 387 -29.42 4.17 -19.82
CA MET A 387 -30.06 3.07 -19.09
C MET A 387 -30.44 3.49 -17.67
N LYS A 388 -29.55 4.20 -16.98
CA LYS A 388 -29.78 4.72 -15.64
C LYS A 388 -30.98 5.66 -15.61
N ASP A 389 -31.07 6.59 -16.54
CA ASP A 389 -32.21 7.52 -16.64
C ASP A 389 -33.52 6.77 -16.89
N ALA A 390 -33.51 5.77 -17.77
CA ALA A 390 -34.67 4.94 -18.09
C ALA A 390 -35.18 4.13 -16.89
N ILE A 391 -34.28 3.50 -16.11
CA ILE A 391 -34.67 2.66 -14.96
C ILE A 391 -34.97 3.48 -13.70
N SER A 392 -34.48 4.72 -13.61
CA SER A 392 -34.72 5.62 -12.46
C SER A 392 -36.19 6.00 -12.27
N ILE A 393 -37.07 5.67 -13.22
CA ILE A 393 -38.53 5.80 -13.07
C ILE A 393 -39.12 4.85 -12.02
N VAL A 394 -38.41 3.78 -11.65
CA VAL A 394 -38.87 2.79 -10.67
C VAL A 394 -38.67 3.35 -9.26
N PRO A 395 -39.75 3.66 -8.51
CA PRO A 395 -39.61 4.31 -7.22
C PRO A 395 -39.07 3.36 -6.14
N GLY A 396 -38.20 3.87 -5.29
CA GLY A 396 -37.72 3.13 -4.11
C GLY A 396 -36.64 2.08 -4.40
N VAL A 397 -35.99 2.17 -5.57
CA VAL A 397 -34.86 1.33 -5.96
C VAL A 397 -33.65 2.22 -6.21
N ASN A 398 -32.51 1.85 -5.63
CA ASN A 398 -31.22 2.46 -5.94
C ASN A 398 -30.46 1.56 -6.91
N PHE A 399 -29.79 2.18 -7.88
CA PHE A 399 -29.04 1.49 -8.92
C PHE A 399 -27.55 1.80 -8.81
N GLU A 400 -26.73 0.77 -8.95
CA GLU A 400 -25.27 0.87 -8.90
C GLU A 400 -24.69 0.12 -10.09
N PHE A 401 -24.13 0.84 -11.06
CA PHE A 401 -23.60 0.26 -12.30
C PHE A 401 -22.13 -0.12 -12.18
N THR A 402 -21.76 -1.25 -12.77
CA THR A 402 -20.44 -1.86 -12.77
C THR A 402 -20.35 -2.89 -13.92
N GLN A 403 -19.42 -3.83 -13.83
CA GLN A 403 -19.19 -4.91 -14.79
C GLN A 403 -19.11 -6.27 -14.07
N PRO A 404 -19.42 -7.40 -14.74
CA PRO A 404 -19.52 -8.70 -14.08
C PRO A 404 -18.28 -9.19 -13.31
N ILE A 405 -17.08 -9.03 -13.86
CA ILE A 405 -15.81 -9.45 -13.23
C ILE A 405 -15.38 -8.41 -12.21
N GLU A 406 -15.42 -7.12 -12.55
CA GLU A 406 -15.09 -6.00 -11.67
C GLU A 406 -15.89 -6.05 -10.37
N MET A 407 -17.21 -6.25 -10.46
CA MET A 407 -18.10 -6.42 -9.32
C MET A 407 -17.62 -7.53 -8.37
N ARG A 408 -17.25 -8.69 -8.92
CA ARG A 408 -16.79 -9.84 -8.13
C ARG A 408 -15.38 -9.63 -7.58
N PHE A 409 -14.54 -8.94 -8.34
CA PHE A 409 -13.19 -8.63 -7.94
C PHE A 409 -13.18 -7.68 -6.74
N ASN A 410 -13.94 -6.59 -6.79
CA ASN A 410 -14.07 -5.63 -5.69
C ASN A 410 -14.60 -6.31 -4.42
N GLU A 411 -15.67 -7.10 -4.56
CA GLU A 411 -16.31 -7.83 -3.46
C GLU A 411 -15.33 -8.79 -2.77
N LEU A 412 -14.56 -9.57 -3.54
CA LEU A 412 -13.59 -10.53 -3.00
C LEU A 412 -12.38 -9.87 -2.34
N LEU A 413 -11.95 -8.71 -2.85
CA LEU A 413 -10.75 -8.04 -2.34
C LEU A 413 -11.00 -7.25 -1.06
N THR A 414 -12.11 -6.52 -1.02
CA THR A 414 -12.30 -5.47 0.00
C THR A 414 -13.57 -5.65 0.82
N GLY A 415 -14.41 -6.62 0.45
CA GLY A 415 -15.71 -6.88 1.08
C GLY A 415 -16.76 -5.82 0.79
N VAL A 416 -16.50 -4.97 -0.21
CA VAL A 416 -17.36 -3.90 -0.73
C VAL A 416 -17.34 -3.98 -2.25
N ARG A 417 -18.40 -3.51 -2.91
CA ARG A 417 -18.56 -3.70 -4.37
C ARG A 417 -18.20 -2.44 -5.15
N GLU A 418 -18.30 -1.31 -4.48
CA GLU A 418 -18.01 0.03 -4.96
C GLU A 418 -16.49 0.29 -5.10
N ASP A 419 -16.11 1.25 -5.94
CA ASP A 419 -14.71 1.61 -6.20
C ASP A 419 -13.96 2.03 -4.93
N VAL A 420 -14.65 2.78 -4.05
CA VAL A 420 -14.13 3.23 -2.76
C VAL A 420 -15.17 2.98 -1.69
N ALA A 421 -14.73 2.45 -0.54
CA ALA A 421 -15.56 2.34 0.64
C ALA A 421 -14.93 3.05 1.84
N ILE A 422 -15.70 3.96 2.42
CA ILE A 422 -15.31 4.68 3.62
C ILE A 422 -15.91 3.92 4.80
N LYS A 423 -15.09 3.07 5.41
CA LYS A 423 -15.47 2.14 6.49
C LYS A 423 -15.44 2.87 7.83
N LEU A 424 -16.56 2.85 8.55
CA LEU A 424 -16.69 3.37 9.90
C LEU A 424 -16.74 2.22 10.91
N PHE A 425 -15.83 2.23 11.87
CA PHE A 425 -15.70 1.22 12.93
C PHE A 425 -16.21 1.73 14.27
N GLY A 426 -16.80 0.84 15.08
CA GLY A 426 -17.31 1.16 16.41
C GLY A 426 -18.08 0.00 17.05
N GLU A 427 -18.50 0.12 18.30
CA GLU A 427 -19.19 -0.98 19.02
C GLU A 427 -20.71 -0.93 18.88
N ASP A 428 -21.32 0.25 18.95
CA ASP A 428 -22.76 0.46 18.92
C ASP A 428 -23.30 0.60 17.48
N LEU A 429 -24.26 -0.24 17.11
CA LEU A 429 -24.85 -0.28 15.76
C LEU A 429 -25.72 0.95 15.44
N ASP A 430 -26.37 1.53 16.45
CA ASP A 430 -27.24 2.70 16.26
C ASP A 430 -26.39 3.94 15.97
N VAL A 431 -25.28 4.08 16.71
CA VAL A 431 -24.29 5.14 16.46
C VAL A 431 -23.66 4.97 15.09
N LEU A 432 -23.31 3.74 14.70
CA LEU A 432 -22.78 3.45 13.37
C LEU A 432 -23.77 3.84 12.27
N ALA A 433 -25.04 3.45 12.38
CA ALA A 433 -26.08 3.78 11.40
C ALA A 433 -26.27 5.29 11.26
N SER A 434 -26.45 6.00 12.39
CA SER A 434 -26.65 7.46 12.38
C SER A 434 -25.44 8.20 11.82
N LYS A 435 -24.22 7.76 12.15
CA LYS A 435 -22.99 8.40 11.67
C LYS A 435 -22.70 8.07 10.22
N ALA A 436 -23.08 6.90 9.73
CA ALA A 436 -22.96 6.56 8.31
C ALA A 436 -23.90 7.41 7.43
N GLU A 437 -25.13 7.69 7.88
CA GLU A 437 -26.03 8.62 7.18
C GLU A 437 -25.50 10.06 7.16
N GLU A 438 -24.96 10.54 8.28
CA GLU A 438 -24.31 11.85 8.37
C GLU A 438 -23.12 11.95 7.41
N MET A 439 -22.26 10.93 7.43
CA MET A 439 -21.11 10.79 6.54
C MET A 439 -21.54 10.79 5.07
N GLY A 440 -22.58 10.03 4.71
CA GLY A 440 -23.15 10.02 3.36
C GLY A 440 -23.62 11.40 2.89
N LYS A 441 -24.31 12.17 3.74
CA LYS A 441 -24.75 13.54 3.39
C LYS A 441 -23.58 14.48 3.09
N ILE A 442 -22.47 14.33 3.81
CA ILE A 442 -21.25 15.13 3.57
C ILE A 442 -20.60 14.70 2.26
N ILE A 443 -20.41 13.40 2.05
CA ILE A 443 -19.74 12.83 0.87
C ILE A 443 -20.51 13.14 -0.42
N ALA A 444 -21.84 13.12 -0.40
CA ALA A 444 -22.69 13.43 -1.57
C ALA A 444 -22.45 14.82 -2.17
N THR A 445 -21.85 15.75 -1.42
CA THR A 445 -21.54 17.11 -1.91
C THR A 445 -20.20 17.20 -2.66
N VAL A 446 -19.41 16.11 -2.70
CA VAL A 446 -18.08 16.09 -3.31
C VAL A 446 -18.19 15.85 -4.82
N PRO A 447 -17.58 16.72 -5.67
CA PRO A 447 -17.54 16.50 -7.10
C PRO A 447 -16.80 15.19 -7.47
N GLY A 448 -17.38 14.41 -8.38
CA GLY A 448 -16.84 13.11 -8.81
C GLY A 448 -17.39 11.90 -8.03
N VAL A 449 -18.15 12.12 -6.97
CA VAL A 449 -18.90 11.07 -6.29
C VAL A 449 -20.15 10.74 -7.10
N ALA A 450 -20.26 9.50 -7.55
CA ALA A 450 -21.42 8.94 -8.21
C ALA A 450 -21.92 7.70 -7.46
N ASP A 451 -23.19 7.35 -7.66
CA ASP A 451 -23.79 6.09 -7.20
C ASP A 451 -23.53 5.78 -5.71
N MET A 452 -23.53 6.82 -4.86
CA MET A 452 -23.21 6.69 -3.43
C MET A 452 -24.28 5.87 -2.70
N LYS A 453 -23.80 4.98 -1.82
CA LYS A 453 -24.64 4.14 -0.98
C LYS A 453 -24.15 4.11 0.46
N VAL A 454 -25.08 4.22 1.39
CA VAL A 454 -24.83 3.97 2.82
C VAL A 454 -25.27 2.53 3.12
N GLU A 455 -24.39 1.72 3.71
CA GLU A 455 -24.74 0.37 4.14
C GLU A 455 -25.84 0.42 5.22
N ALA A 456 -27.01 -0.12 4.91
CA ALA A 456 -28.07 -0.26 5.89
C ALA A 456 -27.70 -1.35 6.90
N THR A 457 -27.68 -1.00 8.19
CA THR A 457 -27.39 -1.93 9.30
C THR A 457 -28.60 -2.19 10.18
N ASP A 458 -29.63 -1.35 10.11
CA ASP A 458 -30.85 -1.42 10.93
C ASP A 458 -32.12 -1.25 10.06
N GLY A 459 -33.29 -1.53 10.63
CA GLY A 459 -34.59 -1.32 10.02
C GLY A 459 -35.30 -2.58 9.52
N LEU A 460 -34.81 -3.78 9.86
CA LEU A 460 -35.50 -5.03 9.53
C LEU A 460 -36.62 -5.29 10.56
N PRO A 461 -37.90 -5.29 10.18
CA PRO A 461 -38.97 -5.63 11.11
C PRO A 461 -38.91 -7.12 11.46
N GLN A 462 -38.68 -7.43 12.73
CA GLN A 462 -38.65 -8.79 13.26
C GLN A 462 -39.85 -9.03 14.18
N ILE A 463 -40.36 -10.25 14.20
CA ILE A 463 -41.32 -10.69 15.23
C ILE A 463 -40.50 -11.22 16.39
N THR A 464 -40.44 -10.45 17.49
CA THR A 464 -39.75 -10.85 18.71
C THR A 464 -40.73 -11.56 19.64
N ILE A 465 -40.31 -12.70 20.20
CA ILE A 465 -41.07 -13.44 21.22
C ILE A 465 -40.29 -13.33 22.54
N ASP A 466 -40.73 -12.42 23.42
CA ASP A 466 -40.15 -12.27 24.75
C ASP A 466 -40.87 -13.14 25.77
N TYR A 467 -40.20 -14.20 26.23
CA TYR A 467 -40.78 -15.17 27.14
C TYR A 467 -40.82 -14.63 28.58
N ASN A 468 -42.01 -14.58 29.17
CA ASN A 468 -42.16 -14.31 30.59
C ASN A 468 -41.75 -15.54 31.41
N ARG A 469 -40.47 -15.58 31.82
CA ARG A 469 -39.88 -16.71 32.55
C ARG A 469 -40.66 -17.12 33.81
N ASN A 470 -41.29 -16.17 34.51
CA ASN A 470 -42.08 -16.47 35.70
C ASN A 470 -43.34 -17.26 35.35
N LYS A 471 -44.05 -16.86 34.29
CA LYS A 471 -45.24 -17.58 33.81
C LYS A 471 -44.87 -18.94 33.21
N VAL A 472 -43.80 -18.99 32.40
CA VAL A 472 -43.26 -20.25 31.84
C VAL A 472 -42.96 -21.25 32.97
N ALA A 473 -42.30 -20.81 34.05
CA ALA A 473 -42.02 -21.64 35.22
C ALA A 473 -43.29 -22.06 35.98
N GLN A 474 -44.28 -21.17 36.12
CA GLN A 474 -45.56 -21.46 36.75
C GLN A 474 -46.33 -22.57 36.03
N TYR A 475 -46.22 -22.63 34.70
CA TYR A 475 -46.83 -23.64 33.86
C TYR A 475 -45.97 -24.91 33.66
N GLY A 476 -44.74 -24.93 34.20
CA GLY A 476 -43.82 -26.06 34.08
C GLY A 476 -43.35 -26.32 32.65
N LEU A 477 -43.19 -25.26 31.85
CA LEU A 477 -42.79 -25.35 30.45
C LEU A 477 -41.29 -25.06 30.28
N GLU A 478 -40.68 -25.65 29.25
CA GLU A 478 -39.28 -25.41 28.88
C GLU A 478 -39.22 -24.51 27.64
N ILE A 479 -38.35 -23.48 27.67
CA ILE A 479 -38.22 -22.52 26.56
C ILE A 479 -37.77 -23.22 25.26
N ASP A 480 -36.88 -24.22 25.36
CA ASP A 480 -36.44 -24.99 24.19
C ASP A 480 -37.60 -25.73 23.52
N HIS A 481 -38.54 -26.25 24.30
CA HIS A 481 -39.76 -26.85 23.76
C HIS A 481 -40.63 -25.81 23.05
N LEU A 482 -40.81 -24.63 23.64
CA LEU A 482 -41.56 -23.52 23.02
C LEU A 482 -40.94 -23.09 21.70
N ASN A 483 -39.62 -22.93 21.66
CA ASN A 483 -38.88 -22.60 20.44
C ASN A 483 -39.07 -23.67 19.35
N ASN A 484 -39.04 -24.95 19.72
CA ASN A 484 -39.30 -26.04 18.78
C ASN A 484 -40.74 -26.01 18.22
N VAL A 485 -41.73 -25.66 19.05
CA VAL A 485 -43.13 -25.52 18.60
C VAL A 485 -43.28 -24.34 17.64
N VAL A 486 -42.68 -23.19 17.94
CA VAL A 486 -42.69 -22.01 17.06
C VAL A 486 -41.98 -22.31 15.74
N GLN A 487 -40.80 -22.93 15.80
CA GLN A 487 -40.04 -23.35 14.62
C GLN A 487 -40.85 -24.32 13.75
N ALA A 488 -41.45 -25.35 14.37
CA ALA A 488 -42.27 -26.31 13.66
C ALA A 488 -43.52 -25.68 13.05
N ALA A 489 -44.12 -24.69 13.72
CA ALA A 489 -45.30 -24.00 13.23
C ALA A 489 -45.02 -23.14 11.99
N PHE A 490 -43.93 -22.36 11.99
CA PHE A 490 -43.62 -21.36 10.96
C PHE A 490 -42.61 -21.83 9.92
N ALA A 491 -41.36 -22.05 10.32
CA ALA A 491 -40.27 -22.49 9.44
C ALA A 491 -40.48 -23.93 8.93
N GLY A 492 -41.11 -24.75 9.76
CA GLY A 492 -41.38 -26.15 9.54
C GLY A 492 -40.36 -27.06 10.22
N GLY A 493 -40.86 -28.06 10.95
CA GLY A 493 -40.04 -29.05 11.65
C GLY A 493 -39.71 -30.20 10.71
N LYS A 494 -38.42 -30.51 10.55
CA LYS A 494 -37.95 -31.66 9.77
C LYS A 494 -38.34 -32.96 10.49
N ALA A 495 -39.34 -33.65 9.96
CA ALA A 495 -39.81 -34.93 10.49
C ALA A 495 -39.06 -36.13 9.90
N GLY A 496 -38.47 -35.97 8.72
CA GLY A 496 -37.72 -37.03 8.06
C GLY A 496 -37.26 -36.66 6.66
N VAL A 497 -36.88 -37.68 5.89
CA VAL A 497 -36.39 -37.55 4.52
C VAL A 497 -37.08 -38.61 3.68
N ILE A 498 -37.59 -38.23 2.52
CA ILE A 498 -38.15 -39.11 1.50
C ILE A 498 -37.07 -39.32 0.43
N PHE A 499 -36.81 -40.59 0.10
CA PHE A 499 -35.89 -40.97 -0.98
C PHE A 499 -36.68 -41.46 -2.20
N GLU A 500 -36.40 -40.88 -3.36
CA GLU A 500 -36.92 -41.29 -4.65
C GLU A 500 -35.75 -41.68 -5.56
N GLY A 501 -35.32 -42.93 -5.49
CA GLY A 501 -34.07 -43.39 -6.10
C GLY A 501 -32.87 -42.71 -5.44
N GLU A 502 -32.12 -41.92 -6.21
CA GLU A 502 -31.00 -41.10 -5.73
C GLU A 502 -31.43 -39.70 -5.23
N LYS A 503 -32.67 -39.27 -5.52
CA LYS A 503 -33.18 -37.96 -5.11
C LYS A 503 -33.62 -37.98 -3.66
N ARG A 504 -33.35 -36.87 -2.97
CA ARG A 504 -33.63 -36.68 -1.55
C ARG A 504 -34.54 -35.46 -1.34
N PHE A 505 -35.66 -35.65 -0.66
CA PHE A 505 -36.59 -34.58 -0.30
C PHE A 505 -36.84 -34.56 1.20
N ASP A 506 -36.90 -33.38 1.80
CA ASP A 506 -37.19 -33.26 3.24
C ASP A 506 -38.70 -33.37 3.50
N LEU A 507 -39.08 -34.22 4.47
CA LEU A 507 -40.44 -34.29 4.99
C LEU A 507 -40.57 -33.29 6.14
N VAL A 508 -41.39 -32.26 5.93
CA VAL A 508 -41.53 -31.13 6.86
C VAL A 508 -42.96 -31.03 7.37
N VAL A 509 -43.10 -30.85 8.69
CA VAL A 509 -44.38 -30.56 9.35
C VAL A 509 -44.45 -29.06 9.63
N ARG A 510 -45.52 -28.39 9.16
CA ARG A 510 -45.75 -26.96 9.34
C ARG A 510 -47.23 -26.63 9.41
N LEU A 511 -47.59 -25.49 10.00
CA LEU A 511 -48.98 -25.01 9.98
C LEU A 511 -49.43 -24.69 8.54
N GLN A 512 -50.75 -24.69 8.35
CA GLN A 512 -51.37 -24.23 7.11
C GLN A 512 -51.04 -22.74 6.88
N LYS A 513 -51.04 -22.30 5.61
CA LYS A 513 -50.56 -20.96 5.25
C LYS A 513 -51.38 -19.86 5.92
N GLU A 514 -52.66 -20.13 6.15
CA GLU A 514 -53.66 -19.25 6.71
C GLU A 514 -53.45 -18.99 8.21
N ASN A 515 -52.69 -19.84 8.91
CA ASN A 515 -52.45 -19.74 10.36
C ASN A 515 -50.98 -19.37 10.66
N ARG A 516 -50.33 -18.63 9.76
CA ARG A 516 -48.93 -18.20 9.89
C ARG A 516 -48.58 -16.97 9.04
N GLN A 517 -49.55 -16.12 8.72
CA GLN A 517 -49.32 -14.90 7.94
C GLN A 517 -49.01 -13.71 8.84
N ASP A 518 -49.71 -13.64 9.97
CA ASP A 518 -49.73 -12.45 10.80
C ASP A 518 -49.17 -12.71 12.21
N ILE A 519 -48.79 -11.64 12.90
CA ILE A 519 -48.32 -11.71 14.29
C ILE A 519 -49.36 -12.33 15.23
N GLU A 520 -50.65 -12.14 14.94
CA GLU A 520 -51.76 -12.73 15.70
C GLU A 520 -51.74 -14.26 15.62
N ASP A 521 -51.28 -14.83 14.50
CA ASP A 521 -51.13 -16.28 14.36
C ASP A 521 -50.06 -16.82 15.31
N VAL A 522 -48.96 -16.07 15.49
CA VAL A 522 -47.89 -16.39 16.45
C VAL A 522 -48.41 -16.32 17.87
N GLN A 523 -49.16 -15.25 18.21
CA GLN A 523 -49.74 -15.05 19.54
C GLN A 523 -50.73 -16.15 19.93
N ASN A 524 -51.47 -16.68 18.96
CA ASN A 524 -52.52 -17.68 19.16
C ASN A 524 -52.05 -19.12 18.96
N ILE A 525 -50.73 -19.39 18.85
CA ILE A 525 -50.20 -20.77 18.83
C ILE A 525 -50.56 -21.46 20.15
N PHE A 526 -51.22 -22.62 20.06
CA PHE A 526 -51.56 -23.43 21.22
C PHE A 526 -50.37 -24.26 21.70
N ILE A 527 -50.03 -24.09 22.98
CA ILE A 527 -48.99 -24.82 23.69
C ILE A 527 -49.65 -25.83 24.65
N ASN A 528 -49.20 -27.08 24.61
CA ASN A 528 -49.67 -28.12 25.52
C ASN A 528 -48.97 -28.00 26.88
N LEU A 529 -49.76 -27.98 27.95
CA LEU A 529 -49.29 -28.05 29.33
C LEU A 529 -49.02 -29.51 29.74
N PRO A 530 -48.15 -29.76 30.75
CA PRO A 530 -47.90 -31.10 31.26
C PRO A 530 -49.17 -31.84 31.75
N ASN A 531 -50.20 -31.09 32.13
CA ASN A 531 -51.50 -31.62 32.56
C ASN A 531 -52.48 -31.91 31.40
N GLY A 532 -52.07 -31.70 30.14
CA GLY A 532 -52.87 -31.95 28.93
C GLY A 532 -53.81 -30.81 28.51
N SER A 533 -53.88 -29.71 29.27
CA SER A 533 -54.62 -28.50 28.84
C SER A 533 -53.78 -27.65 27.86
N GLN A 534 -54.43 -26.78 27.09
CA GLN A 534 -53.78 -25.92 26.10
C GLN A 534 -53.91 -24.46 26.46
N ILE A 535 -52.83 -23.70 26.28
CA ILE A 535 -52.82 -22.24 26.44
C ILE A 535 -52.22 -21.59 25.19
N PRO A 536 -52.69 -20.40 24.78
CA PRO A 536 -52.07 -19.68 23.67
C PRO A 536 -50.73 -19.06 24.10
N LEU A 537 -49.80 -18.90 23.16
CA LEU A 537 -48.45 -18.38 23.42
C LEU A 537 -48.45 -17.01 24.11
N ARG A 538 -49.42 -16.15 23.78
CA ARG A 538 -49.59 -14.82 24.41
C ARG A 538 -49.76 -14.83 25.93
N GLU A 539 -50.20 -15.97 26.51
CA GLU A 539 -50.33 -16.06 27.98
C GLU A 539 -48.96 -16.10 28.66
N ILE A 540 -47.92 -16.61 27.97
CA ILE A 540 -46.59 -16.87 28.52
C ILE A 540 -45.46 -16.09 27.84
N ALA A 541 -45.74 -15.41 26.73
CA ALA A 541 -44.78 -14.56 26.02
C ALA A 541 -45.45 -13.30 25.48
N GLU A 542 -44.70 -12.20 25.44
CA GLU A 542 -45.05 -11.00 24.69
C GLU A 542 -44.55 -11.15 23.25
N VAL A 543 -45.42 -10.94 22.27
CA VAL A 543 -45.09 -11.07 20.85
C VAL A 543 -45.38 -9.73 20.18
N SER A 544 -44.33 -9.06 19.74
CA SER A 544 -44.35 -7.70 19.18
C SER A 544 -43.48 -7.62 17.93
N TYR A 545 -43.71 -6.58 17.11
CA TYR A 545 -42.76 -6.20 16.07
C TYR A 545 -41.69 -5.31 16.68
N GLU A 546 -40.43 -5.67 16.49
CA GLU A 546 -39.29 -4.85 16.89
C GLU A 546 -38.35 -4.65 15.70
N PRO A 547 -37.79 -3.45 15.52
CA PRO A 547 -36.71 -3.25 14.57
C PRO A 547 -35.49 -4.03 15.04
N GLY A 548 -34.94 -4.87 14.17
CA GLY A 548 -33.70 -5.59 14.40
C GLY A 548 -32.65 -5.25 13.35
N PRO A 549 -31.37 -5.56 13.63
CA PRO A 549 -30.31 -5.35 12.67
C PRO A 549 -30.54 -6.24 11.44
N MET A 550 -30.41 -5.66 10.25
CA MET A 550 -30.52 -6.41 9.00
C MET A 550 -29.31 -7.34 8.81
N GLN A 551 -28.12 -6.81 9.11
CA GLN A 551 -26.84 -7.50 9.01
C GLN A 551 -25.83 -6.91 10.00
N ILE A 552 -24.88 -7.71 10.45
CA ILE A 552 -23.78 -7.26 11.32
C ILE A 552 -22.45 -7.56 10.64
N SER A 553 -21.95 -6.56 9.90
CA SER A 553 -20.67 -6.61 9.20
C SER A 553 -19.51 -6.43 10.18
N ARG A 554 -18.45 -7.23 10.03
CA ARG A 554 -17.24 -7.16 10.87
C ARG A 554 -15.99 -7.35 10.03
N ASP A 555 -15.00 -6.47 10.23
CA ASP A 555 -13.64 -6.66 9.72
C ASP A 555 -12.70 -6.82 10.94
N ASN A 556 -11.89 -7.88 10.98
CA ASN A 556 -10.99 -8.19 12.09
C ASN A 556 -11.68 -8.18 13.48
N THR A 557 -12.88 -8.73 13.58
CA THR A 557 -13.73 -8.80 14.80
C THR A 557 -14.40 -7.49 15.21
N ASN A 558 -13.99 -6.35 14.64
CA ASN A 558 -14.62 -5.05 14.93
C ASN A 558 -15.89 -4.89 14.07
N ARG A 559 -16.99 -4.44 14.69
CA ARG A 559 -18.20 -4.08 13.93
C ARG A 559 -17.91 -2.86 13.07
N ARG A 560 -18.46 -2.88 11.85
CA ARG A 560 -18.31 -1.78 10.91
C ARG A 560 -19.57 -1.56 10.11
N THR A 561 -19.70 -0.35 9.60
CA THR A 561 -20.55 0.01 8.47
C THR A 561 -19.68 0.72 7.43
N TYR A 562 -20.16 0.95 6.22
CA TYR A 562 -19.44 1.76 5.23
C TYR A 562 -20.37 2.66 4.42
N VAL A 563 -19.77 3.71 3.85
CA VAL A 563 -20.35 4.45 2.73
C VAL A 563 -19.55 4.11 1.49
N GLY A 564 -20.20 3.43 0.55
CA GLY A 564 -19.65 3.06 -0.74
C GLY A 564 -19.89 4.16 -1.76
N ILE A 565 -18.89 4.43 -2.61
CA ILE A 565 -18.99 5.39 -3.71
C ILE A 565 -18.31 4.82 -4.95
N ASN A 566 -18.93 5.06 -6.10
CA ASN A 566 -18.27 4.91 -7.39
C ASN A 566 -17.79 6.26 -7.86
N ILE A 567 -16.69 6.28 -8.59
CA ILE A 567 -16.05 7.53 -9.00
C ILE A 567 -16.23 7.70 -10.50
N ARG A 568 -16.79 8.85 -10.90
CA ARG A 568 -16.99 9.20 -12.32
C ARG A 568 -16.38 10.56 -12.61
N ASP A 569 -15.87 10.71 -13.84
CA ASP A 569 -15.31 11.95 -14.37
C ASP A 569 -14.15 12.56 -13.54
N ARG A 570 -13.56 11.79 -12.62
CA ARG A 570 -12.42 12.15 -11.76
C ARG A 570 -11.61 10.92 -11.35
N ASP A 571 -10.41 11.14 -10.83
CA ASP A 571 -9.54 10.08 -10.33
C ASP A 571 -9.80 9.71 -8.87
N VAL A 572 -9.49 8.45 -8.52
CA VAL A 572 -9.74 7.87 -7.20
C VAL A 572 -9.04 8.65 -6.08
N LYS A 573 -7.77 8.99 -6.28
CA LYS A 573 -6.94 9.65 -5.26
C LYS A 573 -7.48 11.04 -4.92
N SER A 574 -7.73 11.89 -5.91
CA SER A 574 -8.19 13.27 -5.68
C SER A 574 -9.55 13.31 -4.98
N VAL A 575 -10.48 12.41 -5.35
CA VAL A 575 -11.80 12.34 -4.71
C VAL A 575 -11.69 11.91 -3.25
N VAL A 576 -10.85 10.93 -2.94
CA VAL A 576 -10.64 10.48 -1.56
C VAL A 576 -9.96 11.57 -0.71
N GLU A 577 -8.97 12.28 -1.26
CA GLU A 577 -8.34 13.43 -0.58
C GLU A 577 -9.34 14.56 -0.32
N ASP A 578 -10.22 14.87 -1.27
CA ASP A 578 -11.31 15.85 -1.11
C ASP A 578 -12.31 15.41 -0.02
N ILE A 579 -12.62 14.11 0.04
CA ILE A 579 -13.50 13.53 1.09
C ILE A 579 -12.83 13.61 2.46
N GLN A 580 -11.57 13.19 2.58
CA GLN A 580 -10.77 13.26 3.81
C GLN A 580 -10.79 14.68 4.37
N ALA A 581 -10.46 15.67 3.53
CA ALA A 581 -10.44 17.07 3.94
C ALA A 581 -11.81 17.60 4.43
N ARG A 582 -12.93 17.10 3.88
CA ARG A 582 -14.27 17.49 4.33
C ARG A 582 -14.68 16.78 5.61
N LEU A 583 -14.42 15.48 5.73
CA LEU A 583 -14.74 14.71 6.93
C LEU A 583 -13.93 15.21 8.12
N ASP A 584 -12.64 15.53 7.96
CA ASP A 584 -11.80 16.06 9.04
C ASP A 584 -12.30 17.40 9.62
N VAL A 585 -13.06 18.18 8.83
CA VAL A 585 -13.59 19.48 9.25
C VAL A 585 -15.04 19.39 9.76
N GLN A 586 -15.87 18.55 9.14
CA GLN A 586 -17.32 18.56 9.34
C GLN A 586 -17.85 17.34 10.10
N PHE A 587 -17.05 16.28 10.29
CA PHE A 587 -17.50 15.01 10.82
C PHE A 587 -16.86 14.69 12.17
N GLU A 588 -17.62 14.87 13.25
CA GLU A 588 -17.17 14.56 14.61
C GLU A 588 -17.53 13.11 15.00
N LEU A 589 -16.52 12.37 15.49
CA LEU A 589 -16.65 10.98 15.92
C LEU A 589 -16.57 10.81 17.45
N PRO A 590 -17.42 9.96 18.05
CA PRO A 590 -17.28 9.57 19.46
C PRO A 590 -15.97 8.81 19.73
N ALA A 591 -15.54 8.79 20.99
CA ALA A 591 -14.34 8.03 21.39
C ALA A 591 -14.50 6.54 21.08
N GLY A 592 -13.46 5.92 20.52
CA GLY A 592 -13.47 4.51 20.12
C GLY A 592 -13.99 4.26 18.69
N TYR A 593 -14.47 5.29 17.99
CA TYR A 593 -14.88 5.21 16.59
C TYR A 593 -13.77 5.75 15.67
N TYR A 594 -13.58 5.11 14.52
CA TYR A 594 -12.57 5.54 13.55
C TYR A 594 -12.99 5.18 12.12
N ILE A 595 -12.48 5.95 11.15
CA ILE A 595 -12.69 5.72 9.72
C ILE A 595 -11.46 5.03 9.11
N ARG A 596 -11.68 4.17 8.13
CA ARG A 596 -10.65 3.75 7.16
C ARG A 596 -11.19 3.81 5.74
N TYR A 597 -10.31 4.10 4.80
CA TYR A 597 -10.61 4.12 3.37
C TYR A 597 -10.20 2.78 2.77
N GLY A 598 -11.16 2.07 2.18
CA GLY A 598 -11.01 0.79 1.50
C GLY A 598 -11.38 0.89 0.02
N GLY A 599 -11.38 -0.25 -0.67
CA GLY A 599 -11.64 -0.32 -2.11
C GLY A 599 -10.35 -0.21 -2.92
N ALA A 600 -10.45 0.30 -4.15
CA ALA A 600 -9.32 0.52 -5.05
C ALA A 600 -8.28 1.50 -4.47
N PHE A 601 -8.72 2.45 -3.63
CA PHE A 601 -7.82 3.41 -2.97
C PHE A 601 -6.81 2.74 -2.02
N GLU A 602 -7.23 1.73 -1.25
CA GLU A 602 -6.33 0.99 -0.35
C GLU A 602 -5.24 0.27 -1.15
N ASN A 603 -5.60 -0.32 -2.29
CA ASN A 603 -4.65 -0.98 -3.18
C ASN A 603 -3.71 0.05 -3.84
N LEU A 604 -4.22 1.22 -4.21
CA LEU A 604 -3.40 2.33 -4.72
C LEU A 604 -2.39 2.82 -3.68
N GLU A 605 -2.80 3.04 -2.43
CA GLU A 605 -1.94 3.47 -1.33
C GLU A 605 -0.83 2.44 -1.08
N ARG A 606 -1.20 1.16 -0.91
CA ARG A 606 -0.25 0.05 -0.70
C ARG A 606 0.76 -0.08 -1.84
N ALA A 607 0.29 -0.04 -3.09
CA ALA A 607 1.16 -0.16 -4.25
C ALA A 607 2.04 1.09 -4.44
N SER A 608 1.52 2.29 -4.15
CA SER A 608 2.28 3.55 -4.20
C SER A 608 3.41 3.57 -3.17
N ASP A 609 3.13 3.18 -1.93
CA ASP A 609 4.13 3.07 -0.86
C ASP A 609 5.21 2.07 -1.24
N ARG A 610 4.82 0.93 -1.83
CA ARG A 610 5.79 -0.04 -2.32
C ARG A 610 6.65 0.54 -3.44
N LEU A 611 6.05 1.22 -4.44
CA LEU A 611 6.81 1.87 -5.51
C LEU A 611 7.77 2.95 -4.98
N GLN A 612 7.40 3.70 -3.94
CA GLN A 612 8.31 4.66 -3.29
C GLN A 612 9.57 4.00 -2.73
N THR A 613 9.50 2.73 -2.33
CA THR A 613 10.69 1.96 -1.88
C THR A 613 11.43 1.28 -3.04
N VAL A 614 10.69 0.72 -3.99
CA VAL A 614 11.18 -0.12 -5.08
C VAL A 614 11.90 0.71 -6.16
N VAL A 615 11.40 1.90 -6.49
CA VAL A 615 11.99 2.79 -7.52
C VAL A 615 13.39 3.28 -7.12
N PRO A 616 13.65 3.77 -5.88
CA PRO A 616 15.00 4.12 -5.44
C PRO A 616 16.00 2.96 -5.51
N ILE A 617 15.58 1.75 -5.14
CA ILE A 617 16.42 0.54 -5.25
C ILE A 617 16.79 0.29 -6.73
N ALA A 618 15.81 0.39 -7.64
CA ALA A 618 16.05 0.27 -9.07
C ALA A 618 17.09 1.30 -9.56
N LEU A 619 16.91 2.57 -9.21
CA LEU A 619 17.81 3.66 -9.58
C LEU A 619 19.23 3.46 -9.02
N LEU A 620 19.36 2.97 -7.78
CA LEU A 620 20.65 2.62 -7.18
C LEU A 620 21.35 1.50 -7.97
N LEU A 621 20.62 0.43 -8.30
CA LEU A 621 21.16 -0.69 -9.08
C LEU A 621 21.59 -0.24 -10.49
N ILE A 622 20.79 0.60 -11.15
CA ILE A 622 21.15 1.23 -12.43
C ILE A 622 22.47 2.00 -12.29
N PHE A 623 22.61 2.83 -11.25
CA PHE A 623 23.82 3.61 -11.02
C PHE A 623 25.07 2.73 -10.88
N ILE A 624 24.97 1.65 -10.10
CA ILE A 624 26.05 0.68 -9.87
C ILE A 624 26.45 0.00 -11.20
N LEU A 625 25.48 -0.41 -12.02
CA LEU A 625 25.75 -1.07 -13.29
C LEU A 625 26.41 -0.14 -14.31
N ILE A 626 25.93 1.11 -14.42
CA ILE A 626 26.57 2.11 -15.29
C ILE A 626 28.02 2.35 -14.83
N TYR A 627 28.25 2.43 -13.52
CA TYR A 627 29.60 2.56 -12.97
C TYR A 627 30.50 1.38 -13.36
N PHE A 628 30.02 0.14 -13.30
CA PHE A 628 30.79 -1.02 -13.76
C PHE A 628 31.03 -1.03 -15.28
N ALA A 629 30.06 -0.57 -16.07
CA ALA A 629 30.19 -0.50 -17.51
C ALA A 629 31.23 0.55 -17.96
N LEU A 630 31.25 1.73 -17.34
CA LEU A 630 32.11 2.85 -17.75
C LEU A 630 33.38 3.02 -16.91
N LYS A 631 33.44 2.46 -15.70
CA LYS A 631 34.53 2.60 -14.74
C LYS A 631 34.92 4.07 -14.46
N SER A 632 33.93 4.98 -14.55
CA SER A 632 34.15 6.43 -14.46
C SER A 632 32.97 7.13 -13.80
N PHE A 633 33.15 7.53 -12.54
CA PHE A 633 32.10 8.19 -11.74
C PHE A 633 31.52 9.46 -12.41
N PRO A 634 32.32 10.38 -12.99
CA PRO A 634 31.76 11.55 -13.66
C PRO A 634 30.88 11.20 -14.87
N GLN A 635 31.25 10.17 -15.63
CA GLN A 635 30.49 9.73 -16.79
C GLN A 635 29.22 8.98 -16.38
N THR A 636 29.28 8.17 -15.31
CA THR A 636 28.10 7.57 -14.68
C THR A 636 27.07 8.62 -14.29
N LEU A 637 27.51 9.69 -13.61
CA LEU A 637 26.61 10.76 -13.19
C LEU A 637 25.97 11.50 -14.38
N MET A 638 26.67 11.66 -15.50
CA MET A 638 26.09 12.29 -16.70
C MET A 638 24.91 11.49 -17.26
N ILE A 639 25.06 10.17 -17.35
CA ILE A 639 24.00 9.28 -17.84
C ILE A 639 22.87 9.24 -16.83
N TYR A 640 23.18 9.16 -15.54
CA TYR A 640 22.19 9.16 -14.47
C TYR A 640 21.32 10.43 -14.48
N LEU A 641 21.90 11.60 -14.77
CA LEU A 641 21.15 12.87 -14.93
C LEU A 641 20.20 12.88 -16.13
N ALA A 642 20.34 11.96 -17.09
CA ALA A 642 19.39 11.82 -18.19
C ALA A 642 18.08 11.14 -17.75
N ILE A 643 18.08 10.37 -16.65
CA ILE A 643 16.91 9.63 -16.17
C ILE A 643 15.76 10.58 -15.76
N PRO A 644 15.96 11.59 -14.87
CA PRO A 644 14.89 12.54 -14.56
C PRO A 644 14.49 13.39 -15.76
N MET A 645 15.36 13.54 -16.75
CA MET A 645 15.02 14.31 -17.95
C MET A 645 14.11 13.50 -18.89
N ALA A 646 14.19 12.16 -18.85
CA ALA A 646 13.29 11.29 -19.58
C ALA A 646 11.85 11.31 -19.00
N THR A 647 11.67 11.51 -17.69
CA THR A 647 10.33 11.57 -17.09
C THR A 647 9.49 12.73 -17.63
N ILE A 648 10.14 13.82 -18.08
CA ILE A 648 9.49 14.99 -18.67
C ILE A 648 8.48 14.55 -19.74
N GLY A 649 8.94 13.78 -20.73
CA GLY A 649 8.08 13.34 -21.82
C GLY A 649 7.00 12.37 -21.40
N GLY A 650 7.27 11.47 -20.44
CA GLY A 650 6.28 10.52 -19.95
C GLY A 650 5.12 11.23 -19.23
N VAL A 651 5.43 12.16 -18.33
CA VAL A 651 4.41 12.95 -17.60
C VAL A 651 3.61 13.84 -18.55
N PHE A 652 4.28 14.53 -19.49
CA PHE A 652 3.57 15.37 -20.47
C PHE A 652 2.70 14.53 -21.40
N ALA A 653 3.10 13.31 -21.76
CA ALA A 653 2.30 12.43 -22.60
C ALA A 653 1.05 11.93 -21.89
N LEU A 654 1.14 11.58 -20.60
CA LEU A 654 -0.04 11.26 -19.78
C LEU A 654 -0.98 12.47 -19.67
N TRP A 655 -0.42 13.64 -19.35
CA TRP A 655 -1.20 14.87 -19.20
C TRP A 655 -1.91 15.30 -20.48
N LEU A 656 -1.24 15.21 -21.65
CA LEU A 656 -1.84 15.53 -22.95
C LEU A 656 -2.94 14.56 -23.39
N ARG A 657 -2.97 13.36 -22.80
CA ARG A 657 -3.97 12.32 -23.08
C ARG A 657 -5.03 12.23 -22.00
N ASP A 658 -5.04 13.15 -21.05
CA ASP A 658 -5.94 13.18 -19.89
C ASP A 658 -5.95 11.84 -19.12
N MET A 659 -4.78 11.19 -19.00
CA MET A 659 -4.60 9.95 -18.25
C MET A 659 -4.02 10.25 -16.85
N PRO A 660 -4.65 9.81 -15.75
CA PRO A 660 -4.08 9.91 -14.42
C PRO A 660 -2.86 8.98 -14.25
N PHE A 661 -2.13 9.17 -13.16
CA PHE A 661 -1.05 8.26 -12.80
C PHE A 661 -1.62 6.94 -12.28
N SER A 662 -1.27 5.84 -12.94
CA SER A 662 -1.63 4.48 -12.52
C SER A 662 -0.41 3.60 -12.26
N ILE A 663 -0.60 2.44 -11.62
CA ILE A 663 0.50 1.47 -11.41
C ILE A 663 1.08 1.02 -12.77
N SER A 664 0.25 0.86 -13.80
CA SER A 664 0.71 0.61 -15.18
C SER A 664 1.62 1.72 -15.72
N ALA A 665 1.28 2.98 -15.47
CA ALA A 665 2.12 4.13 -15.83
C ALA A 665 3.44 4.14 -15.05
N GLY A 666 3.39 3.80 -13.75
CA GLY A 666 4.57 3.64 -12.90
C GLY A 666 5.55 2.59 -13.43
N VAL A 667 5.04 1.42 -13.84
CA VAL A 667 5.84 0.40 -14.54
C VAL A 667 6.42 0.95 -15.84
N GLY A 668 5.64 1.70 -16.63
CA GLY A 668 6.13 2.39 -17.83
C GLY A 668 7.32 3.31 -17.57
N PHE A 669 7.33 4.08 -16.47
CA PHE A 669 8.49 4.90 -16.09
C PHE A 669 9.71 4.06 -15.74
N ILE A 670 9.52 2.94 -15.05
CA ILE A 670 10.59 2.00 -14.73
C ILE A 670 11.23 1.50 -16.04
N VAL A 671 10.43 1.04 -17.00
CA VAL A 671 10.93 0.61 -18.34
C VAL A 671 11.69 1.74 -19.03
N LEU A 672 11.11 2.95 -19.04
CA LEU A 672 11.72 4.13 -19.64
C LEU A 672 13.10 4.44 -19.06
N PHE A 673 13.32 4.26 -17.75
CA PHE A 673 14.62 4.48 -17.11
C PHE A 673 15.69 3.54 -17.66
N GLY A 674 15.37 2.26 -17.83
CA GLY A 674 16.28 1.28 -18.41
C GLY A 674 16.69 1.64 -19.83
N VAL A 675 15.72 1.99 -20.69
CA VAL A 675 15.99 2.32 -22.10
C VAL A 675 16.73 3.66 -22.25
N ALA A 676 16.38 4.67 -21.45
CA ALA A 676 17.07 5.96 -21.44
C ALA A 676 18.56 5.80 -21.09
N VAL A 677 18.87 4.94 -20.13
CA VAL A 677 20.24 4.62 -19.71
C VAL A 677 21.01 3.89 -20.82
N LEU A 678 20.38 2.93 -21.49
CA LEU A 678 20.99 2.22 -22.62
C LEU A 678 21.43 3.20 -23.72
N ASN A 679 20.55 4.12 -24.13
CA ASN A 679 20.86 5.15 -25.12
C ASN A 679 22.03 6.06 -24.68
N GLY A 680 22.04 6.46 -23.40
CA GLY A 680 23.14 7.23 -22.81
C GLY A 680 24.48 6.46 -22.79
N LEU A 681 24.45 5.17 -22.45
CA LEU A 681 25.64 4.30 -22.39
C LEU A 681 26.27 4.14 -23.78
N VAL A 682 25.45 3.90 -24.82
CA VAL A 682 25.90 3.77 -26.21
C VAL A 682 26.57 5.05 -26.70
N MET A 683 26.03 6.22 -26.37
CA MET A 683 26.62 7.52 -26.74
C MET A 683 27.99 7.75 -26.06
N ILE A 684 28.07 7.61 -24.74
CA ILE A 684 29.33 7.85 -24.00
C ILE A 684 30.41 6.83 -24.39
N SER A 685 30.04 5.55 -24.54
CA SER A 685 30.98 4.52 -24.99
C SER A 685 31.59 4.87 -26.34
N GLY A 686 30.77 5.37 -27.29
CA GLY A 686 31.25 5.85 -28.58
C GLY A 686 32.19 7.06 -28.50
N LEU A 687 31.96 7.99 -27.58
CA LEU A 687 32.86 9.13 -27.35
C LEU A 687 34.20 8.70 -26.74
N ASN A 688 34.16 7.76 -25.79
CA ASN A 688 35.38 7.18 -25.18
C ASN A 688 36.20 6.40 -26.21
N GLU A 689 35.55 5.68 -27.12
CA GLU A 689 36.22 4.96 -28.21
C GLU A 689 37.03 5.91 -29.11
N LEU A 690 36.47 7.07 -29.49
CA LEU A 690 37.22 8.08 -30.28
C LEU A 690 38.39 8.70 -29.51
N LYS A 691 38.29 8.75 -28.18
CA LYS A 691 39.40 9.16 -27.30
C LYS A 691 40.53 8.13 -27.35
N GLU A 692 40.22 6.84 -27.33
CA GLU A 692 41.19 5.75 -27.49
C GLU A 692 41.80 5.69 -28.90
N GLU A 693 41.03 6.04 -29.94
CA GLU A 693 41.49 6.15 -31.34
C GLU A 693 42.42 7.36 -31.60
N GLY A 694 42.67 8.21 -30.59
CA GLY A 694 43.66 9.29 -30.65
C GLY A 694 43.16 10.64 -31.14
N VAL A 695 41.84 10.86 -31.24
CA VAL A 695 41.26 12.16 -31.62
C VAL A 695 41.42 13.14 -30.45
N ALA A 696 42.45 13.99 -30.50
CA ALA A 696 42.83 14.87 -29.39
C ALA A 696 41.93 16.11 -29.24
N ASP A 697 41.37 16.67 -30.32
CA ASP A 697 40.45 17.81 -30.22
C ASP A 697 39.09 17.38 -29.68
N LEU A 698 38.73 17.91 -28.49
CA LEU A 698 37.47 17.62 -27.81
C LEU A 698 36.24 18.00 -28.65
N LYS A 699 36.32 19.11 -29.41
CA LYS A 699 35.18 19.56 -30.23
C LYS A 699 34.98 18.62 -31.42
N GLU A 700 36.07 18.25 -32.10
CA GLU A 700 36.06 17.29 -33.19
C GLU A 700 35.59 15.90 -32.72
N ARG A 701 36.05 15.45 -31.54
CA ARG A 701 35.64 14.18 -30.92
C ARG A 701 34.12 14.14 -30.67
N ILE A 702 33.55 15.20 -30.12
CA ILE A 702 32.11 15.27 -29.84
C ILE A 702 31.32 15.25 -31.14
N ILE A 703 31.71 16.04 -32.15
CA ILE A 703 30.98 16.14 -33.42
C ILE A 703 31.06 14.82 -34.19
N GLU A 704 32.25 14.26 -34.35
CA GLU A 704 32.44 12.98 -35.05
C GLU A 704 31.77 11.82 -34.30
N GLY A 705 31.85 11.81 -32.96
CA GLY A 705 31.25 10.77 -32.13
C GLY A 705 29.73 10.79 -32.12
N THR A 706 29.12 11.96 -31.96
CA THR A 706 27.66 12.09 -32.09
C THR A 706 27.22 11.73 -33.50
N LYS A 707 27.93 12.18 -34.55
CA LYS A 707 27.60 11.82 -35.94
C LYS A 707 27.60 10.31 -36.20
N ARG A 708 28.60 9.58 -35.68
CA ARG A 708 28.65 8.11 -35.77
C ARG A 708 27.52 7.41 -35.00
N ARG A 709 26.93 8.05 -33.98
CA ARG A 709 25.95 7.44 -33.07
C ARG A 709 24.51 7.89 -33.28
N VAL A 710 24.27 9.00 -33.99
CA VAL A 710 22.92 9.47 -34.35
C VAL A 710 22.13 8.38 -35.09
N ARG A 711 22.75 7.67 -36.05
CA ARG A 711 22.05 6.61 -36.78
C ARG A 711 21.62 5.44 -35.87
N PRO A 712 22.52 4.79 -35.11
CA PRO A 712 22.13 3.78 -34.14
C PRO A 712 21.06 4.26 -33.16
N ILE A 713 21.26 5.41 -32.51
CA ILE A 713 20.33 5.91 -31.47
C ILE A 713 18.95 6.25 -32.05
N MET A 714 18.87 6.75 -33.29
CA MET A 714 17.58 7.00 -33.93
C MET A 714 16.91 5.69 -34.37
N LEU A 715 17.68 4.69 -34.80
CA LEU A 715 17.16 3.37 -35.13
C LEU A 715 16.47 2.75 -33.91
N THR A 716 17.18 2.71 -32.78
CA THR A 716 16.68 2.16 -31.51
C THR A 716 15.44 2.94 -31.03
N ALA A 717 15.53 4.26 -30.96
CA ALA A 717 14.42 5.10 -30.52
C ALA A 717 13.17 4.99 -31.43
N PHE A 718 13.34 4.92 -32.76
CA PHE A 718 12.19 4.76 -33.66
C PHE A 718 11.58 3.38 -33.58
N THR A 719 12.37 2.31 -33.42
CA THR A 719 11.82 0.97 -33.27
C THR A 719 11.01 0.84 -31.99
N ASP A 720 11.49 1.40 -30.88
CA ASP A 720 10.79 1.35 -29.60
C ASP A 720 9.50 2.20 -29.65
N ILE A 721 9.59 3.45 -30.10
CA ILE A 721 8.42 4.35 -30.19
C ILE A 721 7.34 3.76 -31.10
N LEU A 722 7.73 3.23 -32.26
CA LEU A 722 6.78 2.66 -33.22
C LEU A 722 6.32 1.24 -32.84
N GLY A 723 7.12 0.51 -32.06
CA GLY A 723 6.75 -0.80 -31.49
C GLY A 723 5.66 -0.68 -30.43
N PHE A 724 5.73 0.33 -29.57
CA PHE A 724 4.68 0.64 -28.59
C PHE A 724 3.45 1.37 -29.17
N LEU A 725 3.55 1.92 -30.39
CA LEU A 725 2.50 2.77 -30.96
C LEU A 725 1.13 2.06 -31.08
N PRO A 726 1.02 0.81 -31.57
CA PRO A 726 -0.27 0.11 -31.62
C PRO A 726 -0.90 -0.04 -30.23
N MET A 727 -0.11 -0.40 -29.22
CA MET A 727 -0.57 -0.56 -27.84
C MET A 727 -1.03 0.77 -27.23
N ALA A 728 -0.39 1.87 -27.59
CA ALA A 728 -0.77 3.19 -27.11
C ALA A 728 -2.10 3.69 -27.70
N ILE A 729 -2.48 3.27 -28.92
CA ILE A 729 -3.66 3.79 -29.65
C ILE A 729 -4.85 2.81 -29.60
N SER A 730 -4.58 1.50 -29.46
CA SER A 730 -5.59 0.44 -29.53
C SER A 730 -6.80 0.73 -28.64
N ALA A 731 -7.99 0.78 -29.23
CA ALA A 731 -9.27 1.05 -28.55
C ALA A 731 -9.99 -0.23 -28.08
N SER A 732 -9.40 -1.40 -28.33
CA SER A 732 -10.03 -2.71 -28.08
C SER A 732 -9.97 -3.14 -26.61
N ALA A 733 -10.89 -4.01 -26.20
CA ALA A 733 -10.96 -4.56 -24.86
C ALA A 733 -9.61 -5.16 -24.41
N GLY A 734 -9.13 -4.73 -23.24
CA GLY A 734 -7.84 -5.12 -22.69
C GLY A 734 -6.69 -4.16 -22.96
N ALA A 735 -6.84 -3.24 -23.92
CA ALA A 735 -5.80 -2.26 -24.20
C ALA A 735 -5.64 -1.23 -23.07
N GLU A 736 -6.65 -1.07 -22.21
CA GLU A 736 -6.71 -0.07 -21.12
C GLU A 736 -5.51 -0.19 -20.18
N VAL A 737 -5.07 -1.40 -19.87
CA VAL A 737 -3.92 -1.63 -19.00
C VAL A 737 -2.59 -1.31 -19.71
N GLN A 738 -2.53 -1.48 -21.04
CA GLN A 738 -1.32 -1.28 -21.85
C GLN A 738 -1.12 0.20 -22.24
N ARG A 739 -2.21 0.95 -22.45
CA ARG A 739 -2.16 2.34 -22.94
C ARG A 739 -1.32 3.27 -22.05
N PRO A 740 -1.48 3.32 -20.71
CA PRO A 740 -0.68 4.21 -19.87
C PRO A 740 0.80 3.85 -19.90
N LEU A 741 1.11 2.55 -19.85
CA LEU A 741 2.48 2.04 -19.93
C LEU A 741 3.15 2.46 -21.25
N ALA A 742 2.50 2.19 -22.39
CA ALA A 742 3.01 2.54 -23.71
C ALA A 742 3.13 4.07 -23.89
N THR A 743 2.17 4.84 -23.38
CA THR A 743 2.17 6.31 -23.45
C THR A 743 3.38 6.92 -22.75
N VAL A 744 3.67 6.44 -21.52
CA VAL A 744 4.82 6.91 -20.74
C VAL A 744 6.13 6.61 -21.46
N VAL A 745 6.27 5.39 -21.98
CA VAL A 745 7.50 4.97 -22.69
C VAL A 745 7.67 5.78 -23.97
N ILE A 746 6.64 5.92 -24.82
CA ILE A 746 6.71 6.71 -26.06
C ILE A 746 7.08 8.18 -25.77
N GLY A 747 6.33 8.85 -24.89
CA GLY A 747 6.59 10.24 -24.55
C GLY A 747 7.98 10.44 -23.96
N GLY A 748 8.35 9.54 -23.04
CA GLY A 748 9.66 9.49 -22.42
C GLY A 748 10.80 9.29 -23.41
N LEU A 749 10.67 8.38 -24.38
CA LEU A 749 11.70 8.10 -25.38
C LEU A 749 11.90 9.26 -26.36
N ILE A 750 10.82 9.95 -26.75
CA ILE A 750 10.90 11.15 -27.60
C ILE A 750 11.77 12.21 -26.92
N THR A 751 11.48 12.51 -25.65
CA THR A 751 12.24 13.49 -24.88
C THR A 751 13.64 12.99 -24.56
N SER A 752 13.79 11.76 -24.06
CA SER A 752 15.07 11.13 -23.73
C SER A 752 16.03 11.11 -24.91
N THR A 753 15.56 10.81 -26.12
CA THR A 753 16.39 10.79 -27.34
C THR A 753 16.92 12.19 -27.67
N LEU A 754 16.06 13.20 -27.63
CA LEU A 754 16.47 14.59 -27.84
C LEU A 754 17.49 15.03 -26.78
N LEU A 755 17.21 14.73 -25.52
CA LEU A 755 18.08 15.10 -24.40
C LEU A 755 19.43 14.37 -24.48
N THR A 756 19.44 13.10 -24.85
CA THR A 756 20.67 12.31 -25.05
C THR A 756 21.52 12.86 -26.20
N LEU A 757 20.90 13.28 -27.30
CA LEU A 757 21.63 13.82 -28.45
C LEU A 757 22.15 15.25 -28.23
N PHE A 758 21.56 16.05 -27.34
CA PHE A 758 21.99 17.44 -27.11
C PHE A 758 22.64 17.69 -25.75
N ILE A 759 22.03 17.23 -24.66
CA ILE A 759 22.50 17.49 -23.29
C ILE A 759 23.72 16.64 -22.95
N LEU A 760 23.71 15.35 -23.28
CA LEU A 760 24.81 14.46 -22.94
C LEU A 760 26.16 14.93 -23.55
N PRO A 761 26.23 15.36 -24.83
CA PRO A 761 27.42 16.00 -25.39
C PRO A 761 27.87 17.28 -24.67
N ILE A 762 26.92 18.12 -24.22
CA ILE A 762 27.23 19.34 -23.46
C ILE A 762 27.85 18.99 -22.11
N PHE A 763 27.29 18.02 -21.40
CA PHE A 763 27.84 17.53 -20.13
C PHE A 763 29.21 16.88 -20.32
N TYR A 764 29.40 16.08 -21.37
CA TYR A 764 30.69 15.50 -21.72
C TYR A 764 31.75 16.59 -21.98
N GLN A 765 31.40 17.64 -22.74
CA GLN A 765 32.28 18.79 -22.98
C GLN A 765 32.69 19.48 -21.68
N TRP A 766 31.76 19.69 -20.75
CA TRP A 766 32.04 20.39 -19.50
C TRP A 766 32.97 19.62 -18.57
N VAL A 767 32.83 18.30 -18.51
CA VAL A 767 33.67 17.46 -17.64
C VAL A 767 35.06 17.25 -18.23
N GLU A 768 35.18 16.92 -19.52
CA GLU A 768 36.49 16.72 -20.15
C GLU A 768 37.30 18.02 -20.27
N LYS A 769 36.65 19.17 -20.54
CA LYS A 769 37.32 20.49 -20.57
C LYS A 769 37.83 20.93 -19.19
N ARG A 770 37.28 20.37 -18.11
CA ARG A 770 37.76 20.58 -16.72
C ARG A 770 38.99 19.73 -16.41
N SER A 771 39.14 18.56 -17.06
CA SER A 771 40.30 17.67 -16.92
C SER A 771 41.59 18.26 -17.54
N GLU A 772 41.48 19.17 -18.52
CA GLU A 772 42.62 19.82 -19.19
C GLU A 772 43.13 21.09 -18.47
N ARG A 773 42.32 21.70 -17.58
CA ARG A 773 42.75 22.82 -16.74
C ARG A 773 43.09 22.30 -15.34
N LYS A 774 44.39 22.30 -14.98
CA LYS A 774 44.88 22.11 -13.60
C LYS A 774 44.32 23.22 -12.69
N ILE A 775 43.07 23.07 -12.25
CA ILE A 775 42.48 23.87 -11.19
C ILE A 775 42.32 22.94 -10.00
N LYS A 776 43.01 23.28 -8.90
CA LYS A 776 42.75 22.68 -7.59
C LYS A 776 41.33 23.03 -7.19
N VAL A 777 40.40 22.12 -7.40
CA VAL A 777 39.04 22.26 -6.89
C VAL A 777 39.05 21.83 -5.43
N ASN A 778 38.57 22.70 -4.55
CA ASN A 778 38.42 22.43 -3.14
C ASN A 778 37.43 21.25 -2.96
N PRO A 779 37.84 20.12 -2.35
CA PRO A 779 37.04 18.90 -2.28
C PRO A 779 35.64 19.11 -1.67
N LYS A 780 35.46 20.15 -0.85
CA LYS A 780 34.20 20.51 -0.19
C LYS A 780 33.07 21.00 -1.13
N MET A 781 33.38 21.55 -2.31
CA MET A 781 32.32 22.03 -3.24
C MET A 781 31.82 20.97 -4.22
N VAL A 782 32.67 19.99 -4.56
CA VAL A 782 32.28 18.87 -5.43
C VAL A 782 31.48 17.85 -4.63
N THR A 783 31.85 17.62 -3.35
CA THR A 783 31.00 16.89 -2.43
C THR A 783 29.68 17.62 -2.21
N ALA A 784 29.65 18.93 -1.99
CA ALA A 784 28.38 19.65 -1.81
C ALA A 784 27.44 19.59 -3.03
N SER A 785 27.97 19.62 -4.26
CA SER A 785 27.13 19.54 -5.48
C SER A 785 26.66 18.11 -5.79
N ALA A 786 27.51 17.11 -5.51
CA ALA A 786 27.14 15.70 -5.62
C ALA A 786 26.16 15.29 -4.51
N VAL A 787 26.35 15.82 -3.29
CA VAL A 787 25.46 15.63 -2.14
C VAL A 787 24.13 16.31 -2.40
N VAL A 788 24.05 17.51 -2.97
CA VAL A 788 22.75 18.14 -3.30
C VAL A 788 21.98 17.39 -4.38
N CYS A 789 22.63 16.84 -5.41
CA CYS A 789 21.94 15.98 -6.40
C CYS A 789 21.60 14.58 -5.88
N PHE A 790 22.36 14.06 -4.91
CA PHE A 790 22.06 12.81 -4.22
C PHE A 790 20.93 13.00 -3.19
N PHE A 791 20.84 14.17 -2.55
CA PHE A 791 19.82 14.50 -1.55
C PHE A 791 18.43 14.75 -2.14
N PHE A 792 18.31 15.18 -3.41
CA PHE A 792 16.98 15.27 -4.04
C PHE A 792 16.33 13.90 -4.34
N ALA A 793 17.06 12.79 -4.19
CA ALA A 793 16.55 11.42 -4.34
C ALA A 793 16.33 10.69 -3.01
N PHE A 794 16.72 11.29 -1.89
CA PHE A 794 16.53 10.72 -0.55
C PHE A 794 15.73 11.72 0.29
N ALA A 795 14.41 11.75 0.07
CA ALA A 795 13.52 12.08 1.18
C ALA A 795 13.65 10.96 2.21
N GLU A 796 13.73 11.35 3.49
CA GLU A 796 14.11 10.53 4.63
C GLU A 796 13.44 9.15 4.66
N VAL A 797 14.27 8.10 4.56
CA VAL A 797 13.93 6.76 5.04
C VAL A 797 15.11 6.30 5.88
N GLU A 798 14.99 6.49 7.19
CA GLU A 798 15.76 5.72 8.17
C GLU A 798 15.29 4.26 8.08
N ALA A 799 15.97 3.46 7.27
CA ALA A 799 15.88 2.00 7.32
C ALA A 799 17.30 1.45 7.45
N GLN A 800 17.72 1.27 8.70
CA GLN A 800 18.91 0.51 9.06
C GLN A 800 18.72 -0.96 8.62
N GLN A 801 19.34 -1.34 7.50
CA GLN A 801 19.53 -2.74 7.15
C GLN A 801 20.65 -3.32 8.02
N VAL A 802 20.26 -4.10 9.03
CA VAL A 802 21.18 -4.88 9.86
C VAL A 802 21.73 -6.04 9.03
N GLN A 803 23.02 -5.94 8.72
CA GLN A 803 23.86 -6.99 8.18
C GLN A 803 23.90 -8.17 9.16
N HIS A 804 23.38 -9.33 8.76
CA HIS A 804 23.62 -10.59 9.45
C HIS A 804 25.11 -10.95 9.28
N ASN A 805 25.92 -10.57 10.27
CA ASN A 805 27.23 -11.14 10.51
C ASN A 805 27.21 -11.76 11.90
N ASP A 806 27.68 -12.99 11.98
CA ASP A 806 27.66 -13.85 13.16
C ASP A 806 28.23 -13.17 14.41
N MET A 807 27.47 -13.25 15.50
CA MET A 807 27.69 -12.72 16.87
C MET A 807 27.37 -11.23 17.08
N LEU A 808 26.11 -10.95 17.42
CA LEU A 808 25.69 -9.67 17.97
C LEU A 808 26.42 -9.37 19.30
N PRO A 809 26.83 -8.11 19.56
CA PRO A 809 27.44 -7.70 20.82
C PRO A 809 26.45 -7.82 22.00
N VAL A 810 26.92 -8.36 23.12
CA VAL A 810 26.11 -8.55 24.34
C VAL A 810 26.04 -7.26 25.15
N VAL A 811 24.85 -6.88 25.63
CA VAL A 811 24.62 -5.70 26.48
C VAL A 811 24.07 -6.12 27.85
N THR A 812 24.72 -5.67 28.94
CA THR A 812 24.20 -5.90 30.31
C THR A 812 23.04 -4.94 30.61
N LEU A 813 22.23 -5.24 31.64
CA LEU A 813 21.08 -4.39 32.00
C LEU A 813 21.52 -2.94 32.25
N LYS A 814 22.62 -2.75 32.99
CA LYS A 814 23.14 -1.42 33.30
C LYS A 814 23.60 -0.67 32.04
N GLN A 815 24.30 -1.34 31.13
CA GLN A 815 24.75 -0.75 29.87
C GLN A 815 23.58 -0.37 28.98
N ALA A 816 22.52 -1.19 28.93
CA ALA A 816 21.31 -0.90 28.17
C ALA A 816 20.62 0.40 28.65
N VAL A 817 20.58 0.61 29.97
CA VAL A 817 20.06 1.85 30.58
C VAL A 817 20.95 3.06 30.28
N GLU A 818 22.27 2.91 30.32
CA GLU A 818 23.19 4.02 29.99
C GLU A 818 23.07 4.44 28.52
N ILE A 819 23.08 3.47 27.59
CA ILE A 819 22.94 3.73 26.14
C ILE A 819 21.60 4.41 25.83
N SER A 820 20.49 3.93 26.40
CA SER A 820 19.17 4.53 26.18
C SER A 820 19.06 5.95 26.76
N LYS A 821 19.68 6.23 27.92
CA LYS A 821 19.67 7.60 28.48
C LYS A 821 20.43 8.61 27.61
N GLU A 822 21.45 8.17 26.88
CA GLU A 822 22.22 9.03 25.97
C GLU A 822 21.51 9.25 24.63
N ASN A 823 20.91 8.18 24.07
CA ASN A 823 20.45 8.19 22.68
C ASN A 823 18.93 8.37 22.50
N TYR A 824 18.11 8.09 23.52
CA TYR A 824 16.66 8.01 23.33
C TYR A 824 16.02 9.39 22.98
N PRO A 825 15.31 9.51 21.84
CA PRO A 825 14.84 10.81 21.31
C PRO A 825 13.94 11.62 22.25
N LEU A 826 13.16 10.96 23.10
CA LEU A 826 12.26 11.65 24.03
C LEU A 826 13.04 12.48 25.07
N LEU A 827 14.20 12.00 25.52
CA LEU A 827 15.07 12.75 26.45
C LEU A 827 15.69 13.98 25.78
N LYS A 828 16.12 13.83 24.52
CA LYS A 828 16.59 14.96 23.71
C LYS A 828 15.50 16.00 23.49
N THR A 829 14.26 15.56 23.25
CA THR A 829 13.09 16.44 23.11
C THR A 829 12.84 17.24 24.39
N ARG A 830 12.93 16.60 25.57
CA ARG A 830 12.81 17.27 26.87
C ARG A 830 13.95 18.27 27.12
N GLN A 831 15.18 17.94 26.73
CA GLN A 831 16.30 18.89 26.78
C GLN A 831 16.09 20.11 25.87
N LEU A 832 15.59 19.90 24.65
CA LEU A 832 15.24 20.98 23.72
C LEU A 832 14.07 21.84 24.24
N GLU A 833 13.12 21.24 24.95
CA GLU A 833 12.05 21.98 25.63
C GLU A 833 12.61 22.93 26.70
N ILE A 834 13.59 22.48 27.49
CA ILE A 834 14.30 23.35 28.45
C ILE A 834 15.02 24.49 27.72
N GLN A 835 15.67 24.22 26.59
CA GLN A 835 16.30 25.26 25.76
C GLN A 835 15.27 26.26 25.20
N LYS A 836 14.10 25.79 24.76
CA LYS A 836 12.98 26.62 24.31
C LYS A 836 12.51 27.55 25.42
N GLN A 837 12.26 27.03 26.62
CA GLN A 837 11.84 27.86 27.76
C GLN A 837 12.92 28.85 28.18
N ASN A 838 14.20 28.47 28.10
CA ASN A 838 15.33 29.39 28.33
C ASN A 838 15.40 30.51 27.28
N ALA A 839 15.15 30.22 26.00
CA ALA A 839 15.10 31.23 24.94
C ALA A 839 13.93 32.21 25.15
N LEU A 840 12.78 31.72 25.61
CA LEU A 840 11.60 32.53 25.91
C LEU A 840 11.77 33.45 27.13
N LYS A 841 12.85 33.32 27.91
CA LYS A 841 13.15 34.22 29.05
C LYS A 841 13.21 35.69 28.64
N GLY A 842 13.60 35.99 27.39
CA GLY A 842 13.62 37.34 26.83
C GLY A 842 12.24 37.99 26.69
N THR A 843 11.18 37.19 26.52
CA THR A 843 9.79 37.68 26.36
C THR A 843 9.22 38.37 27.60
N ALA A 844 9.86 38.20 28.76
CA ALA A 844 9.49 38.94 29.95
C ALA A 844 9.76 40.45 29.81
N TYR A 845 10.64 40.87 28.90
CA TYR A 845 10.97 42.26 28.62
C TYR A 845 10.23 42.75 27.37
N ASP A 846 8.94 43.02 27.53
CA ASP A 846 8.11 43.58 26.47
C ASP A 846 8.16 45.12 26.49
N LEU A 847 9.03 45.67 25.66
CA LEU A 847 9.19 47.12 25.49
C LEU A 847 8.18 47.69 24.48
N GLY A 848 7.19 46.91 24.02
CA GLY A 848 6.19 47.34 23.05
C GLY A 848 6.74 47.47 21.62
N ASN A 849 5.94 48.06 20.74
CA ASN A 849 6.27 48.19 19.31
C ASN A 849 6.70 49.62 18.96
N THR A 850 7.76 49.74 18.16
CA THR A 850 8.16 51.01 17.54
C THR A 850 7.34 51.24 16.27
N GLN A 851 6.55 52.30 16.26
CA GLN A 851 5.78 52.76 15.12
C GLN A 851 6.44 53.99 14.51
N VAL A 852 6.53 54.02 13.18
CA VAL A 852 6.91 55.22 12.43
C VAL A 852 5.67 55.70 11.69
N PHE A 853 5.26 56.96 11.92
CA PHE A 853 4.01 57.50 11.40
C PHE A 853 4.18 58.91 10.83
N THR A 854 3.24 59.32 9.97
CA THR A 854 3.08 60.68 9.46
C THR A 854 1.60 61.03 9.52
N GLY A 855 1.26 62.30 9.70
CA GLY A 855 -0.13 62.73 9.84
C GLY A 855 -0.24 64.25 9.80
N GLY A 856 -1.36 64.77 9.32
CA GLY A 856 -1.58 66.21 9.20
C GLY A 856 -2.96 66.62 9.70
N GLU A 857 -3.03 67.76 10.38
CA GLU A 857 -4.27 68.43 10.77
C GLU A 857 -4.34 69.75 10.01
N GLU A 858 -5.44 70.00 9.31
CA GLU A 858 -5.63 71.18 8.47
C GLU A 858 -6.87 71.96 8.95
N VAL A 859 -6.71 73.28 9.10
CA VAL A 859 -7.82 74.19 9.38
C VAL A 859 -8.06 75.01 8.10
N SER A 860 -9.33 75.29 7.78
CA SER A 860 -9.74 76.06 6.60
C SER A 860 -8.84 77.30 6.40
N ASP A 861 -8.39 77.53 5.16
CA ASP A 861 -7.40 78.52 4.70
C ASP A 861 -5.91 78.10 4.75
N GLY A 862 -5.58 76.83 4.47
CA GLY A 862 -4.21 76.39 4.14
C GLY A 862 -3.20 76.51 5.29
N GLN A 863 -3.69 76.62 6.52
CA GLN A 863 -2.91 76.59 7.75
C GLN A 863 -3.10 75.23 8.43
N GLY A 864 -2.03 74.42 8.44
CA GLY A 864 -2.07 73.07 8.99
C GLY A 864 -0.77 72.67 9.67
N ILE A 865 -0.87 71.71 10.59
CA ILE A 865 0.24 71.08 11.31
C ILE A 865 0.44 69.70 10.68
N TYR A 866 1.58 69.50 10.01
CA TYR A 866 1.94 68.20 9.40
C TYR A 866 3.15 67.60 10.11
N THR A 867 2.99 66.40 10.65
CA THR A 867 4.09 65.58 11.18
C THR A 867 4.76 64.85 10.02
N ILE A 868 5.97 65.28 9.66
CA ILE A 868 6.71 64.77 8.50
C ILE A 868 7.19 63.34 8.77
N VAL A 869 7.82 63.12 9.94
CA VAL A 869 8.23 61.80 10.43
C VAL A 869 8.09 61.78 11.95
N GLY A 870 7.20 60.92 12.46
CA GLY A 870 7.03 60.62 13.87
C GLY A 870 7.51 59.21 14.17
N VAL A 871 8.15 59.02 15.31
CA VAL A 871 8.54 57.72 15.87
C VAL A 871 7.90 57.60 17.24
N GLY A 872 7.13 56.53 17.46
CA GLY A 872 6.45 56.27 18.73
C GLY A 872 6.65 54.84 19.21
N GLN A 873 7.00 54.68 20.47
CA GLN A 873 6.99 53.41 21.17
C GLN A 873 5.65 53.28 21.91
N GLN A 874 4.83 52.30 21.50
CA GLN A 874 3.52 52.06 22.11
C GLN A 874 3.48 50.72 22.85
N ASN A 875 2.65 50.65 23.90
CA ASN A 875 2.40 49.45 24.72
C ASN A 875 3.61 48.97 25.54
N ILE A 876 4.40 49.87 26.12
CA ILE A 876 5.51 49.49 27.01
C ILE A 876 4.92 48.94 28.32
N ASN A 877 5.06 47.64 28.55
CA ASN A 877 4.55 46.97 29.75
C ASN A 877 5.65 46.86 30.83
N LEU A 878 5.96 47.97 31.48
CA LEU A 878 7.01 48.03 32.50
C LEU A 878 6.61 47.30 33.80
N PHE A 879 5.33 47.33 34.16
CA PHE A 879 4.83 46.83 35.45
C PHE A 879 4.57 45.32 35.46
N GLY A 880 4.38 44.67 34.30
CA GLY A 880 4.17 43.22 34.17
C GLY A 880 5.44 42.36 34.12
N ILE A 881 6.61 42.97 33.91
CA ILE A 881 7.91 42.29 33.73
C ILE A 881 8.22 41.31 34.88
N GLY A 882 7.98 41.73 36.12
CA GLY A 882 8.27 40.91 37.31
C GLY A 882 7.45 39.61 37.36
N ALA A 883 6.16 39.70 37.06
CA ALA A 883 5.25 38.56 37.04
C ALA A 883 5.57 37.61 35.86
N LYS A 884 5.78 38.17 34.66
CA LYS A 884 6.16 37.40 33.46
C LYS A 884 7.52 36.70 33.63
N LYS A 885 8.50 37.33 34.29
CA LYS A 885 9.79 36.71 34.61
C LYS A 885 9.66 35.54 35.59
N ARG A 886 8.78 35.66 36.60
CA ARG A 886 8.50 34.57 37.56
C ARG A 886 7.83 33.39 36.87
N LEU A 887 6.87 33.64 35.98
CA LEU A 887 6.23 32.61 35.16
C LEU A 887 7.26 31.83 34.33
N GLN A 888 8.13 32.53 33.60
CA GLN A 888 9.15 31.85 32.80
C GLN A 888 10.12 31.03 33.65
N LYS A 889 10.49 31.48 34.86
CA LYS A 889 11.29 30.69 35.80
C LYS A 889 10.59 29.38 36.18
N GLN A 890 9.27 29.42 36.43
CA GLN A 890 8.52 28.22 36.80
C GLN A 890 8.30 27.26 35.62
N ARG A 891 8.17 27.77 34.40
CA ARG A 891 8.15 26.94 33.19
C ARG A 891 9.45 26.19 32.95
N ILE A 892 10.60 26.83 33.22
CA ILE A 892 11.91 26.17 33.14
C ILE A 892 12.01 25.06 34.20
N ALA A 893 11.68 25.34 35.46
CA ALA A 893 11.71 24.34 36.52
C ALA A 893 10.76 23.16 36.25
N LEU A 894 9.57 23.43 35.69
CA LEU A 894 8.63 22.40 35.26
C LEU A 894 9.21 21.51 34.14
N ALA A 895 9.91 22.11 33.17
CA ALA A 895 10.55 21.39 32.07
C ALA A 895 11.73 20.53 32.55
N GLU A 896 12.51 21.02 33.52
CA GLU A 896 13.59 20.27 34.17
C GLU A 896 13.05 19.03 34.90
N THR A 897 12.04 19.18 35.77
CA THR A 897 11.43 18.04 36.47
C THR A 897 10.76 17.05 35.50
N ALA A 898 10.26 17.51 34.35
CA ALA A 898 9.70 16.64 33.33
C ALA A 898 10.77 15.78 32.63
N LEU A 899 12.00 16.29 32.48
CA LEU A 899 13.14 15.52 31.99
C LEU A 899 13.50 14.40 32.99
N ASP A 900 13.56 14.72 34.28
CA ASP A 900 13.89 13.75 35.34
C ASP A 900 12.89 12.58 35.38
N LEU A 901 11.58 12.90 35.32
CA LEU A 901 10.52 11.87 35.24
C LEU A 901 10.65 11.02 33.96
N THR A 902 10.91 11.66 32.82
CA THR A 902 11.05 10.95 31.54
C THR A 902 12.25 10.01 31.57
N ALA A 903 13.38 10.41 32.17
CA ALA A 903 14.57 9.57 32.30
C ALA A 903 14.31 8.32 33.15
N LEU A 904 13.51 8.47 34.20
CA LEU A 904 13.11 7.38 35.08
C LEU A 904 12.11 6.42 34.41
N GLN A 905 11.18 6.94 33.59
CA GLN A 905 10.25 6.13 32.77
C GLN A 905 10.98 5.34 31.69
N VAL A 906 11.92 5.97 30.95
CA VAL A 906 12.74 5.30 29.93
C VAL A 906 13.58 4.20 30.56
N GLU A 907 14.20 4.45 31.72
CA GLU A 907 14.94 3.43 32.45
C GLU A 907 14.07 2.22 32.81
N GLN A 908 12.84 2.44 33.26
CA GLN A 908 11.92 1.36 33.61
C GLN A 908 11.54 0.50 32.39
N GLU A 909 11.22 1.13 31.26
CA GLU A 909 10.82 0.41 30.03
C GLU A 909 11.97 -0.36 29.40
N VAL A 910 13.18 0.21 29.39
CA VAL A 910 14.40 -0.48 28.94
C VAL A 910 14.65 -1.73 29.78
N LYS A 911 14.49 -1.63 31.12
CA LYS A 911 14.68 -2.78 32.02
C LYS A 911 13.68 -3.90 31.75
N LYS A 912 12.39 -3.56 31.52
CA LYS A 912 11.36 -4.54 31.14
C LYS A 912 11.66 -5.19 29.78
N ALA A 913 12.01 -4.40 28.78
CA ALA A 913 12.33 -4.92 27.44
C ALA A 913 13.56 -5.84 27.48
N TRP A 914 14.55 -5.52 28.33
CA TRP A 914 15.73 -6.35 28.54
C TRP A 914 15.38 -7.68 29.22
N SER A 915 14.52 -7.70 30.25
CA SER A 915 14.12 -8.97 30.90
C SER A 915 13.31 -9.87 29.98
N GLU A 916 12.43 -9.29 29.16
CA GLU A 916 11.67 -10.04 28.16
C GLU A 916 12.60 -10.68 27.12
N ALA A 917 13.57 -9.93 26.60
CA ALA A 917 14.56 -10.46 25.66
C ALA A 917 15.42 -11.56 26.31
N TYR A 918 15.84 -11.39 27.56
CA TYR A 918 16.57 -12.41 28.32
C TYR A 918 15.73 -13.69 28.48
N GLN A 919 14.48 -13.56 28.88
CA GLN A 919 13.57 -14.70 29.06
C GLN A 919 13.38 -15.49 27.75
N GLN A 920 13.14 -14.80 26.63
CA GLN A 920 12.95 -15.46 25.34
C GLN A 920 14.23 -16.12 24.83
N ARG A 921 15.40 -15.53 25.08
CA ARG A 921 16.70 -16.18 24.81
C ARG A 921 16.81 -17.52 25.55
N GLN A 922 16.47 -17.54 26.84
CA GLN A 922 16.52 -18.76 27.65
C GLN A 922 15.54 -19.83 27.14
N LYS A 923 14.32 -19.43 26.75
CA LYS A 923 13.34 -20.35 26.13
C LYS A 923 13.83 -20.90 24.79
N PHE A 924 14.47 -20.06 23.97
CA PHE A 924 15.07 -20.47 22.70
C PHE A 924 16.19 -21.49 22.90
N GLU A 925 17.14 -21.23 23.79
CA GLU A 925 18.24 -22.19 24.07
C GLU A 925 17.71 -23.50 24.66
N LEU A 926 16.69 -23.45 25.52
CA LEU A 926 16.03 -24.65 26.05
C LEU A 926 15.38 -25.48 24.92
N TYR A 927 14.58 -24.88 24.04
CA TYR A 927 13.98 -25.60 22.92
C TYR A 927 15.01 -26.12 21.91
N ARG A 928 16.14 -25.43 21.76
CA ARG A 928 17.24 -25.85 20.91
C ARG A 928 17.94 -27.09 21.47
N GLU A 929 18.16 -27.13 22.78
CA GLU A 929 18.67 -28.32 23.46
C GLU A 929 17.69 -29.50 23.30
N LEU A 930 16.39 -29.26 23.46
CA LEU A 930 15.35 -30.27 23.30
C LEU A 930 15.27 -30.80 21.87
N ASP A 931 15.29 -29.94 20.86
CA ASP A 931 15.25 -30.36 19.47
C ASP A 931 16.46 -31.26 19.14
N SER A 932 17.65 -30.93 19.66
CA SER A 932 18.83 -31.79 19.54
C SER A 932 18.64 -33.16 20.20
N ILE A 933 18.00 -33.20 21.38
CA ILE A 933 17.71 -34.44 22.11
C ILE A 933 16.68 -35.29 21.34
N TYR A 934 15.54 -34.72 20.94
CA TYR A 934 14.47 -35.44 20.23
C TYR A 934 14.89 -35.85 18.81
N SER A 935 15.69 -35.05 18.10
CA SER A 935 16.25 -35.42 16.79
C SER A 935 17.19 -36.62 16.85
N GLN A 936 17.92 -36.78 17.96
CA GLN A 936 18.74 -37.98 18.18
C GLN A 936 17.87 -39.20 18.50
N PHE A 937 16.76 -39.01 19.22
CA PHE A 937 15.82 -40.08 19.56
C PHE A 937 14.98 -40.55 18.38
N GLU A 938 14.57 -39.66 17.48
CA GLU A 938 13.82 -40.03 16.28
C GLU A 938 14.55 -41.11 15.47
N LYS A 939 15.87 -40.97 15.29
CA LYS A 939 16.72 -41.97 14.61
C LYS A 939 16.73 -43.33 15.31
N ALA A 940 16.69 -43.34 16.64
CA ALA A 940 16.65 -44.59 17.41
C ALA A 940 15.26 -45.26 17.35
N ILE A 941 14.19 -44.47 17.29
CA ILE A 941 12.80 -44.93 17.22
C ILE A 941 12.47 -45.45 15.82
N GLU A 942 12.99 -44.80 14.77
CA GLU A 942 12.92 -45.29 13.40
C GLU A 942 13.56 -46.68 13.28
N LEU A 943 14.77 -46.85 13.82
CA LEU A 943 15.45 -48.15 13.85
C LEU A 943 14.66 -49.22 14.62
N ASN A 944 14.10 -48.86 15.79
CA ASN A 944 13.28 -49.76 16.60
C ASN A 944 11.97 -50.17 15.91
N TYR A 945 11.41 -49.29 15.07
CA TYR A 945 10.22 -49.60 14.26
C TYR A 945 10.58 -50.53 13.08
N GLU A 946 11.71 -50.29 12.40
CA GLU A 946 12.20 -51.14 11.31
C GLU A 946 12.49 -52.59 11.75
N VAL A 947 12.95 -52.78 13.01
CA VAL A 947 13.18 -54.10 13.61
C VAL A 947 11.95 -54.68 14.33
N GLU A 948 10.77 -54.08 14.14
CA GLU A 948 9.49 -54.49 14.75
C GLU A 948 9.48 -54.53 16.29
N ALA A 949 10.37 -53.78 16.96
CA ALA A 949 10.47 -53.74 18.42
C ALA A 949 9.45 -52.78 19.08
N ILE A 950 8.87 -51.84 18.31
CA ILE A 950 7.83 -50.91 18.76
C ILE A 950 6.67 -50.86 17.77
N SER A 951 5.49 -50.49 18.24
CA SER A 951 4.29 -50.38 17.42
C SER A 951 4.28 -49.12 16.53
N ARG A 952 3.52 -49.15 15.44
CA ARG A 952 3.30 -47.97 14.58
C ARG A 952 2.69 -46.79 15.33
N LEU A 953 1.89 -47.05 16.37
CA LEU A 953 1.28 -46.02 17.21
C LEU A 953 2.35 -45.30 18.05
N GLU A 954 3.26 -46.06 18.66
CA GLU A 954 4.38 -45.50 19.44
C GLU A 954 5.34 -44.70 18.55
N TYR A 955 5.67 -45.21 17.36
CA TYR A 955 6.44 -44.47 16.36
C TYR A 955 5.74 -43.14 16.00
N SER A 956 4.46 -43.19 15.62
CA SER A 956 3.72 -41.98 15.21
C SER A 956 3.59 -40.96 16.34
N SER A 957 3.41 -41.42 17.58
CA SER A 957 3.36 -40.55 18.76
C SER A 957 4.70 -39.87 19.02
N ALA A 958 5.81 -40.61 18.85
CA ALA A 958 7.16 -40.09 19.02
C ALA A 958 7.53 -39.04 17.98
N THR A 959 7.28 -39.33 16.70
CA THR A 959 7.52 -38.40 15.59
C THR A 959 6.68 -37.13 15.76
N ASN A 960 5.42 -37.24 16.18
CA ASN A 960 4.58 -36.07 16.44
C ASN A 960 5.17 -35.17 17.53
N GLN A 961 5.75 -35.74 18.59
CA GLN A 961 6.37 -34.95 19.66
C GLN A 961 7.66 -34.27 19.21
N ALA A 962 8.50 -34.95 18.42
CA ALA A 962 9.67 -34.32 17.82
C ALA A 962 9.27 -33.11 16.94
N LEU A 963 8.27 -33.28 16.05
CA LEU A 963 7.74 -32.20 15.21
C LEU A 963 7.15 -31.04 16.04
N GLN A 964 6.51 -31.33 17.18
CA GLN A 964 6.03 -30.29 18.09
C GLN A 964 7.16 -29.48 18.71
N ILE A 965 8.27 -30.13 19.11
CA ILE A 965 9.45 -29.45 19.65
C ILE A 965 10.13 -28.60 18.57
N THR A 966 10.28 -29.10 17.34
CA THR A 966 10.83 -28.32 16.24
C THR A 966 9.96 -27.09 15.92
N ASN A 967 8.63 -27.24 15.93
CA ASN A 967 7.72 -26.10 15.78
C ASN A 967 7.90 -25.07 16.91
N LYS A 968 8.05 -25.54 18.16
CA LYS A 968 8.27 -24.68 19.33
C LYS A 968 9.61 -23.96 19.31
N LEU A 969 10.67 -24.60 18.80
CA LEU A 969 11.95 -23.97 18.55
C LEU A 969 11.82 -22.80 17.56
N GLN A 970 11.12 -23.01 16.45
CA GLN A 970 10.88 -21.94 15.46
C GLN A 970 10.05 -20.78 16.03
N GLN A 971 9.06 -21.08 16.88
CA GLN A 971 8.31 -20.06 17.62
C GLN A 971 9.22 -19.28 18.57
N ALA A 972 10.03 -19.97 19.38
CA ALA A 972 10.94 -19.34 20.33
C ALA A 972 12.03 -18.49 19.66
N GLU A 973 12.55 -18.93 18.51
CA GLU A 973 13.47 -18.13 17.68
C GLU A 973 12.82 -16.82 17.22
N SER A 974 11.58 -16.90 16.75
CA SER A 974 10.80 -15.73 16.30
C SER A 974 10.47 -14.79 17.46
N ASP A 975 10.03 -15.33 18.60
CA ASP A 975 9.73 -14.56 19.82
C ASP A 975 10.98 -13.88 20.39
N TYR A 976 12.13 -14.54 20.31
CA TYR A 976 13.41 -13.96 20.68
C TYR A 976 13.81 -12.83 19.72
N ALA A 977 13.69 -13.02 18.41
CA ALA A 977 13.96 -11.96 17.43
C ALA A 977 13.05 -10.73 17.64
N ILE A 978 11.77 -10.93 17.94
CA ILE A 978 10.79 -9.86 18.21
C ILE A 978 11.18 -9.08 19.47
N THR A 979 11.50 -9.77 20.57
CA THR A 979 11.88 -9.12 21.83
C THR A 979 13.23 -8.41 21.74
N LEU A 980 14.17 -8.95 20.96
CA LEU A 980 15.44 -8.31 20.67
C LEU A 980 15.26 -7.03 19.83
N GLN A 981 14.34 -7.01 18.88
CA GLN A 981 13.96 -5.76 18.18
C GLN A 981 13.36 -4.73 19.13
N LYS A 982 12.46 -5.14 20.03
CA LYS A 982 11.87 -4.24 21.04
C LYS A 982 12.95 -3.64 21.95
N LEU A 983 13.92 -4.43 22.42
CA LEU A 983 15.04 -3.93 23.20
C LEU A 983 15.86 -2.88 22.43
N ASN A 984 16.25 -3.20 21.19
CA ASN A 984 17.07 -2.30 20.38
C ASN A 984 16.34 -1.00 19.99
N LEU A 985 15.01 -1.03 19.88
CA LEU A 985 14.19 0.18 19.72
C LEU A 985 14.34 1.15 20.90
N TRP A 986 14.54 0.65 22.12
CA TRP A 986 14.78 1.48 23.30
C TRP A 986 16.23 1.97 23.40
N LEU A 987 17.19 1.20 22.85
CA LEU A 987 18.61 1.58 22.84
C LEU A 987 18.91 2.69 21.83
N VAL A 988 18.23 2.69 20.67
CA VAL A 988 18.42 3.67 19.58
C VAL A 988 19.91 3.85 19.25
N SER A 989 20.62 2.74 19.12
CA SER A 989 22.05 2.71 18.84
C SER A 989 22.34 2.27 17.41
N ASP A 990 23.45 2.74 16.85
CA ASP A 990 23.93 2.33 15.53
C ASP A 990 24.26 0.82 15.46
N THR A 991 24.55 0.21 16.62
CA THR A 991 24.85 -1.21 16.79
C THR A 991 23.66 -1.97 17.35
N PHE A 992 23.37 -3.14 16.79
CA PHE A 992 22.29 -4.02 17.25
C PHE A 992 22.82 -4.98 18.32
N TYR A 993 22.28 -4.91 19.53
CA TYR A 993 22.75 -5.65 20.70
C TYR A 993 21.90 -6.89 21.02
N THR A 994 22.50 -7.82 21.74
CA THR A 994 21.85 -9.01 22.31
C THR A 994 22.04 -9.10 23.83
N VAL A 995 21.28 -9.96 24.51
CA VAL A 995 21.33 -10.14 25.98
C VAL A 995 22.28 -11.28 26.37
N PRO A 996 22.86 -11.31 27.59
CA PRO A 996 23.79 -12.36 28.01
C PRO A 996 23.11 -13.71 28.25
N ASP A 997 23.91 -14.79 28.30
CA ASP A 997 23.46 -16.15 28.64
C ASP A 997 23.24 -16.35 30.14
N THR A 998 23.90 -15.55 30.98
CA THR A 998 23.82 -15.63 32.43
C THR A 998 23.38 -14.29 33.02
N LEU A 999 22.52 -14.37 34.03
CA LEU A 999 22.06 -13.21 34.80
C LEU A 999 23.04 -12.91 35.94
N ASP A 1000 23.55 -11.68 36.03
CA ASP A 1000 24.28 -11.22 37.21
C ASP A 1000 23.28 -10.80 38.30
N GLU A 1001 23.16 -11.62 39.34
CA GLU A 1001 22.22 -11.38 40.44
C GLU A 1001 22.53 -10.12 41.25
N ASN A 1002 23.77 -9.64 41.24
CA ASN A 1002 24.16 -8.43 41.98
C ASN A 1002 23.59 -7.16 41.34
N GLU A 1003 23.32 -7.16 40.02
CA GLU A 1003 22.70 -6.03 39.32
C GLU A 1003 21.21 -5.87 39.66
N MET A 1004 20.58 -6.91 40.25
CA MET A 1004 19.13 -7.01 40.46
C MET A 1004 18.71 -6.87 41.93
N ALA A 1005 19.66 -6.64 42.84
CA ALA A 1005 19.37 -6.52 44.27
C ALA A 1005 18.63 -5.21 44.62
N VAL A 1006 17.47 -5.33 45.26
CA VAL A 1006 16.76 -4.20 45.87
C VAL A 1006 17.50 -3.79 47.14
N LEU A 1007 18.30 -2.72 47.08
CA LEU A 1007 19.06 -2.19 48.22
C LEU A 1007 18.18 -1.57 49.34
N GLY A 1008 16.86 -1.48 49.14
CA GLY A 1008 15.89 -1.07 50.16
C GLY A 1008 14.54 -0.66 49.57
N ILE A 1009 13.43 -0.98 50.25
CA ILE A 1009 12.08 -0.52 49.91
C ILE A 1009 11.93 0.92 50.43
N PRO A 1010 11.63 1.93 49.58
CA PRO A 1010 11.48 3.32 50.02
C PRO A 1010 10.34 3.44 51.05
N SER A 1011 10.57 4.11 52.18
CA SER A 1011 9.56 4.29 53.23
C SER A 1011 8.53 5.38 52.91
N THR A 1012 8.85 6.29 51.97
CA THR A 1012 8.00 7.41 51.55
C THR A 1012 8.19 7.73 50.07
N ILE A 1013 7.11 8.08 49.36
CA ILE A 1013 7.13 8.45 47.94
C ILE A 1013 7.14 9.98 47.70
N GLU A 1014 7.27 10.80 48.75
CA GLU A 1014 7.03 12.26 48.65
C GLU A 1014 8.04 13.01 47.79
N THR A 1015 9.19 12.40 47.49
CA THR A 1015 10.27 12.91 46.66
C THR A 1015 10.22 12.41 45.21
N HIS A 1016 9.19 11.64 44.83
CA HIS A 1016 9.09 11.08 43.49
C HIS A 1016 8.94 12.19 42.42
N PRO A 1017 9.69 12.14 41.30
CA PRO A 1017 9.67 13.18 40.26
C PRO A 1017 8.27 13.51 39.71
N GLU A 1018 7.35 12.56 39.68
CA GLU A 1018 5.97 12.78 39.23
C GLU A 1018 5.15 13.66 40.19
N LEU A 1019 5.39 13.54 41.49
CA LEU A 1019 4.78 14.42 42.48
C LEU A 1019 5.44 15.80 42.49
N GLU A 1020 6.77 15.85 42.30
CA GLU A 1020 7.47 17.12 42.11
C GLU A 1020 6.96 17.86 40.87
N LEU A 1021 6.76 17.15 39.75
CA LEU A 1021 6.22 17.72 38.51
C LEU A 1021 4.82 18.30 38.76
N SER A 1022 3.97 17.56 39.47
CA SER A 1022 2.63 18.01 39.85
C SER A 1022 2.66 19.27 40.73
N ARG A 1023 3.61 19.36 41.68
CA ARG A 1023 3.85 20.57 42.48
C ARG A 1023 4.31 21.74 41.60
N LYS A 1024 5.23 21.51 40.65
CA LYS A 1024 5.70 22.54 39.70
C LYS A 1024 4.61 23.03 38.76
N ARG A 1025 3.66 22.18 38.37
CA ARG A 1025 2.45 22.60 37.62
C ARG A 1025 1.58 23.56 38.41
N ILE A 1026 1.42 23.34 39.72
CA ILE A 1026 0.70 24.27 40.59
C ILE A 1026 1.45 25.62 40.67
N GLU A 1027 2.77 25.60 40.86
CA GLU A 1027 3.60 26.81 40.91
C GLU A 1027 3.56 27.61 39.59
N GLU A 1028 3.59 26.92 38.44
CA GLU A 1028 3.47 27.52 37.11
C GLU A 1028 2.09 28.14 36.90
N ALA A 1029 1.01 27.41 37.20
CA ALA A 1029 -0.35 27.92 37.06
C ALA A 1029 -0.62 29.13 37.96
N GLN A 1030 -0.06 29.14 39.19
CA GLN A 1030 -0.12 30.32 40.07
C GLN A 1030 0.66 31.51 39.52
N ALA A 1031 1.84 31.27 38.95
CA ALA A 1031 2.64 32.33 38.31
C ALA A 1031 1.96 32.86 37.04
N SER A 1032 1.25 32.01 36.30
CA SER A 1032 0.47 32.35 35.12
C SER A 1032 -0.70 33.29 35.50
N TYR A 1033 -1.44 32.94 36.55
CA TYR A 1033 -2.47 33.83 37.11
C TYR A 1033 -1.90 35.20 37.52
N GLN A 1034 -0.71 35.25 38.13
CA GLN A 1034 -0.06 36.51 38.48
C GLN A 1034 0.37 37.33 37.26
N ALA A 1035 0.81 36.67 36.18
CA ALA A 1035 1.18 37.31 34.92
C ALA A 1035 -0.04 37.91 34.20
N GLU A 1036 -1.13 37.14 34.03
CA GLU A 1036 -2.38 37.61 33.43
C GLU A 1036 -3.01 38.75 34.22
N ARG A 1037 -2.94 38.69 35.56
CA ARG A 1037 -3.40 39.79 36.41
C ARG A 1037 -2.56 41.07 36.22
N SER A 1038 -1.28 40.94 35.85
CA SER A 1038 -0.41 42.09 35.64
C SER A 1038 -0.74 42.89 34.37
N ASP A 1039 -1.42 42.27 33.40
CA ASP A 1039 -1.88 42.95 32.18
C ASP A 1039 -3.09 43.88 32.42
N LEU A 1040 -3.66 43.87 33.62
CA LEU A 1040 -4.63 44.88 34.09
C LEU A 1040 -3.95 46.20 34.54
N LEU A 1041 -2.61 46.24 34.61
CA LEU A 1041 -1.86 47.43 34.97
C LEU A 1041 -1.70 48.38 33.77
N PRO A 1042 -1.43 49.68 33.99
CA PRO A 1042 -1.31 50.66 32.91
C PRO A 1042 -0.05 50.44 32.05
N ASN A 1043 -0.15 50.62 30.74
CA ASN A 1043 0.99 50.62 29.82
C ASN A 1043 1.47 52.04 29.52
N LEU A 1044 2.74 52.20 29.14
CA LEU A 1044 3.35 53.50 28.80
C LEU A 1044 3.52 53.64 27.28
N ASN A 1045 3.28 54.85 26.77
CA ASN A 1045 3.50 55.21 25.38
C ASN A 1045 4.38 56.46 25.29
N LEU A 1046 5.34 56.46 24.38
CA LEU A 1046 6.23 57.59 24.12
C LEU A 1046 6.26 57.85 22.62
N GLN A 1047 5.99 59.08 22.19
CA GLN A 1047 6.09 59.45 20.77
C GLN A 1047 6.77 60.80 20.59
N GLY A 1048 7.49 60.95 19.49
CA GLY A 1048 8.08 62.22 19.10
C GLY A 1048 8.40 62.29 17.62
N GLY A 1049 8.50 63.49 17.06
CA GLY A 1049 8.64 63.65 15.62
C GLY A 1049 8.93 65.06 15.15
N LEU A 1050 9.24 65.18 13.86
CA LEU A 1050 9.45 66.46 13.18
C LEU A 1050 8.12 66.96 12.61
N GLN A 1051 7.80 68.24 12.88
CA GLN A 1051 6.58 68.89 12.44
C GLN A 1051 6.85 70.10 11.54
N ARG A 1052 5.91 70.32 10.63
CA ARG A 1052 5.76 71.52 9.80
C ARG A 1052 4.49 72.24 10.24
N VAL A 1053 4.61 73.50 10.62
CA VAL A 1053 3.48 74.32 11.09
C VAL A 1053 3.35 75.52 10.16
N ASN A 1054 2.16 75.69 9.55
CA ASN A 1054 1.84 76.84 8.68
C ASN A 1054 2.91 77.12 7.62
N GLY A 1055 3.39 76.06 6.95
CA GLY A 1055 4.40 76.15 5.88
C GLY A 1055 5.86 76.22 6.36
N SER A 1056 6.12 76.49 7.64
CA SER A 1056 7.48 76.60 8.22
C SER A 1056 7.98 75.26 8.79
N ASN A 1057 9.23 74.91 8.48
CA ASN A 1057 9.92 73.71 8.96
C ASN A 1057 10.73 74.01 10.23
N GLY A 1058 11.01 72.98 11.04
CA GLY A 1058 11.90 73.07 12.21
C GLY A 1058 11.24 72.91 13.57
N PHE A 1059 9.99 72.45 13.62
CA PHE A 1059 9.27 72.20 14.87
C PHE A 1059 9.40 70.73 15.30
N TYR A 1060 9.43 70.49 16.61
CA TYR A 1060 9.50 69.15 17.20
C TYR A 1060 8.25 68.90 18.04
N THR A 1061 7.72 67.69 17.99
CA THR A 1061 6.66 67.22 18.89
C THR A 1061 7.17 66.10 19.77
N TYR A 1062 6.72 66.09 21.02
CA TYR A 1062 6.95 65.03 21.99
C TYR A 1062 5.66 64.82 22.79
N GLN A 1063 5.25 63.58 22.94
CA GLN A 1063 4.06 63.22 23.72
C GLN A 1063 4.33 61.92 24.49
N ALA A 1064 4.08 61.96 25.79
CA ALA A 1064 4.08 60.79 26.66
C ALA A 1064 2.65 60.53 27.11
N GLY A 1065 2.21 59.28 27.01
CA GLY A 1065 0.85 58.86 27.37
C GLY A 1065 0.86 57.60 28.23
N ILE A 1066 -0.18 57.45 29.05
CA ILE A 1066 -0.43 56.23 29.81
C ILE A 1066 -1.72 55.61 29.24
N SER A 1067 -1.64 54.35 28.81
CA SER A 1067 -2.80 53.57 28.37
C SER A 1067 -3.37 52.80 29.56
N LEU A 1068 -4.60 53.16 29.95
CA LEU A 1068 -5.37 52.48 30.98
C LEU A 1068 -6.43 51.58 30.32
N PRO A 1069 -6.45 50.25 30.58
CA PRO A 1069 -7.45 49.35 30.02
C PRO A 1069 -8.79 49.49 30.77
N LEU A 1070 -9.57 50.53 30.43
CA LEU A 1070 -10.85 50.87 31.07
C LEU A 1070 -11.96 49.85 30.76
N PHE A 1071 -11.95 49.25 29.57
CA PHE A 1071 -12.88 48.19 29.15
C PHE A 1071 -12.23 46.80 29.19
N SER A 1072 -11.61 46.44 30.32
CA SER A 1072 -10.81 45.22 30.51
C SER A 1072 -11.60 43.90 30.67
N GLY A 1073 -12.73 43.75 29.95
CA GLY A 1073 -13.57 42.56 30.05
C GLY A 1073 -12.83 41.27 29.63
N THR A 1074 -11.97 41.38 28.62
CA THR A 1074 -11.11 40.31 28.10
C THR A 1074 -10.01 39.92 29.09
N GLU A 1075 -9.24 40.88 29.59
CA GLU A 1075 -8.10 40.62 30.50
C GLU A 1075 -8.59 40.11 31.86
N ARG A 1076 -9.75 40.60 32.35
CA ARG A 1076 -10.39 40.05 33.57
C ARG A 1076 -10.85 38.61 33.38
N SER A 1077 -11.35 38.26 32.19
CA SER A 1077 -11.78 36.90 31.89
C SER A 1077 -10.58 35.95 31.76
N GLN A 1078 -9.49 36.40 31.15
CA GLN A 1078 -8.23 35.68 31.07
C GLN A 1078 -7.61 35.44 32.46
N ALA A 1079 -7.56 36.47 33.32
CA ALA A 1079 -7.11 36.31 34.70
C ALA A 1079 -8.02 35.36 35.51
N LYS A 1080 -9.34 35.40 35.30
CA LYS A 1080 -10.29 34.45 35.92
C LYS A 1080 -10.06 33.02 35.43
N ALA A 1081 -9.83 32.82 34.13
CA ALA A 1081 -9.51 31.52 33.55
C ALA A 1081 -8.19 30.97 34.11
N ALA A 1082 -7.13 31.78 34.19
CA ALA A 1082 -5.86 31.38 34.78
C ALA A 1082 -5.97 31.02 36.28
N LYS A 1083 -6.87 31.67 37.03
CA LYS A 1083 -7.17 31.29 38.41
C LYS A 1083 -7.83 29.91 38.49
N ILE A 1084 -8.83 29.64 37.65
CA ILE A 1084 -9.49 28.34 37.57
C ILE A 1084 -8.48 27.25 37.17
N GLN A 1085 -7.57 27.56 36.23
CA GLN A 1085 -6.49 26.63 35.84
C GLN A 1085 -5.57 26.27 37.02
N SER A 1086 -5.29 27.22 37.92
CA SER A 1086 -4.54 26.95 39.14
C SER A 1086 -5.30 26.03 40.12
N GLU A 1087 -6.63 26.14 40.20
CA GLU A 1087 -7.48 25.25 41.00
C GLU A 1087 -7.55 23.84 40.39
N ILE A 1088 -7.67 23.72 39.06
CA ILE A 1088 -7.59 22.45 38.33
C ILE A 1088 -6.23 21.77 38.57
N ALA A 1089 -5.13 22.52 38.46
CA ALA A 1089 -3.79 21.98 38.70
C ALA A 1089 -3.62 21.41 40.12
N LYS A 1090 -4.26 22.02 41.13
CA LYS A 1090 -4.28 21.49 42.51
C LYS A 1090 -5.08 20.20 42.62
N ALA A 1091 -6.29 20.17 42.05
CA ALA A 1091 -7.13 18.96 42.07
C ALA A 1091 -6.44 17.78 41.37
N ASN A 1092 -5.79 18.03 40.23
CA ASN A 1092 -5.03 17.01 39.51
C ASN A 1092 -3.83 16.51 40.33
N ALA A 1093 -3.08 17.40 41.00
CA ALA A 1093 -1.97 17.00 41.85
C ALA A 1093 -2.41 16.11 43.03
N ASP A 1094 -3.57 16.41 43.63
CA ASP A 1094 -4.14 15.58 44.71
C ASP A 1094 -4.55 14.19 44.19
N PHE A 1095 -5.09 14.11 42.97
CA PHE A 1095 -5.40 12.84 42.31
C PHE A 1095 -4.13 12.04 41.99
N THR A 1096 -3.13 12.66 41.36
CA THR A 1096 -1.82 12.03 41.06
C THR A 1096 -1.15 11.50 42.33
N LYS A 1097 -1.24 12.23 43.44
CA LYS A 1097 -0.76 11.73 44.75
C LYS A 1097 -1.44 10.44 45.17
N ARG A 1098 -2.77 10.33 45.05
CA ARG A 1098 -3.51 9.11 45.41
C ARG A 1098 -3.22 7.97 44.46
N GLN A 1099 -3.11 8.25 43.16
CA GLN A 1099 -2.79 7.26 42.14
C GLN A 1099 -1.40 6.66 42.39
N LEU A 1100 -0.38 7.50 42.55
CA LEU A 1100 0.99 7.05 42.80
C LEU A 1100 1.12 6.24 44.11
N GLN A 1101 0.36 6.61 45.14
CA GLN A 1101 0.26 5.81 46.38
C GLN A 1101 -0.35 4.43 46.16
N SER A 1102 -1.37 4.33 45.28
CA SER A 1102 -1.99 3.06 44.92
C SER A 1102 -1.03 2.17 44.13
N GLU A 1103 -0.37 2.73 43.11
CA GLU A 1103 0.58 2.01 42.26
C GLU A 1103 1.78 1.51 43.06
N TYR A 1104 2.33 2.32 43.97
CA TYR A 1104 3.39 1.90 44.88
C TYR A 1104 2.97 0.70 45.74
N ARG A 1105 1.75 0.72 46.31
CA ARG A 1105 1.24 -0.42 47.10
C ARG A 1105 1.09 -1.68 46.26
N GLN A 1106 0.62 -1.54 45.02
CA GLN A 1106 0.51 -2.66 44.08
C GLN A 1106 1.89 -3.22 43.73
N ALA A 1107 2.88 -2.36 43.46
CA ALA A 1107 4.25 -2.77 43.16
C ALA A 1107 4.89 -3.54 44.34
N VAL A 1108 4.69 -3.08 45.58
CA VAL A 1108 5.16 -3.79 46.78
C VAL A 1108 4.52 -5.18 46.91
N GLN A 1109 3.20 -5.30 46.70
CA GLN A 1109 2.50 -6.58 46.75
C GLN A 1109 2.92 -7.53 45.64
N ALA A 1110 3.08 -7.01 44.41
CA ALA A 1110 3.57 -7.78 43.27
C ALA A 1110 4.99 -8.31 43.51
N TYR A 1111 5.88 -7.46 44.06
CA TYR A 1111 7.23 -7.87 44.43
C TYR A 1111 7.23 -8.99 45.47
N GLN A 1112 6.48 -8.86 46.57
CA GLN A 1112 6.40 -9.90 47.60
C GLN A 1112 5.86 -11.22 47.05
N LYS A 1113 4.84 -11.17 46.19
CA LYS A 1113 4.25 -12.33 45.53
C LYS A 1113 5.29 -13.05 44.66
N TRP A 1114 5.95 -12.33 43.77
CA TRP A 1114 6.86 -12.93 42.78
C TRP A 1114 8.23 -13.27 43.38
N GLU A 1115 8.68 -12.58 44.42
CA GLU A 1115 9.87 -12.96 45.19
C GLU A 1115 9.68 -14.34 45.83
N ALA A 1116 8.53 -14.59 46.48
CA ALA A 1116 8.22 -15.88 47.07
C ALA A 1116 8.14 -16.99 46.00
N SER A 1117 7.53 -16.70 44.85
CA SER A 1117 7.44 -17.63 43.72
C SER A 1117 8.82 -17.95 43.13
N TRP A 1118 9.63 -16.94 42.87
CA TRP A 1118 10.97 -17.13 42.31
C TRP A 1118 11.88 -17.91 43.26
N ARG A 1119 11.87 -17.61 44.57
CA ARG A 1119 12.61 -18.40 45.56
C ARG A 1119 12.18 -19.87 45.58
N PHE A 1120 10.89 -20.16 45.44
CA PHE A 1120 10.41 -21.54 45.33
C PHE A 1120 10.98 -22.26 44.10
N TYR A 1121 10.92 -21.65 42.92
CA TYR A 1121 11.46 -22.27 41.70
C TYR A 1121 12.99 -22.38 41.75
N LYS A 1122 13.69 -21.32 42.14
CA LYS A 1122 15.15 -21.27 42.26
C LYS A 1122 15.71 -22.29 43.24
N ASP A 1123 15.20 -22.33 44.47
CA ASP A 1123 15.81 -23.10 45.56
C ASP A 1123 15.31 -24.55 45.61
N LYS A 1124 14.14 -24.85 45.03
CA LYS A 1124 13.50 -26.18 45.12
C LYS A 1124 13.19 -26.83 43.77
N ALA A 1125 12.47 -26.14 42.88
CA ALA A 1125 11.90 -26.80 41.70
C ALA A 1125 12.91 -26.99 40.55
N LEU A 1126 13.74 -25.98 40.26
CA LEU A 1126 14.76 -26.04 39.20
C LEU A 1126 15.82 -27.13 39.45
N PRO A 1127 16.40 -27.29 40.67
CA PRO A 1127 17.32 -28.39 40.94
C PRO A 1127 16.69 -29.77 40.72
N LEU A 1128 15.40 -29.93 41.06
CA LEU A 1128 14.66 -31.18 40.88
C LEU A 1128 14.36 -31.45 39.39
N ALA A 1129 13.98 -30.42 38.63
CA ALA A 1129 13.73 -30.54 37.20
C ALA A 1129 15.01 -30.96 36.44
N GLU A 1130 16.16 -30.37 36.79
CA GLU A 1130 17.44 -30.75 36.20
C GLU A 1130 17.84 -32.19 36.56
N GLU A 1131 17.63 -32.61 37.81
CA GLU A 1131 17.84 -34.01 38.23
C GLU A 1131 16.92 -34.98 37.48
N GLN A 1132 15.63 -34.63 37.30
CA GLN A 1132 14.67 -35.43 36.53
C GLN A 1132 15.07 -35.55 35.06
N ARG A 1133 15.52 -34.45 34.44
CA ARG A 1133 15.94 -34.39 33.05
C ARG A 1133 17.17 -35.26 32.79
N GLN A 1134 18.22 -35.11 33.61
CA GLN A 1134 19.43 -35.92 33.52
C GLN A 1134 19.16 -37.40 33.86
N GLY A 1135 18.34 -37.66 34.88
CA GLY A 1135 17.93 -38.99 35.29
C GLY A 1135 17.14 -39.72 34.21
N ALA A 1136 16.17 -39.05 33.56
CA ALA A 1136 15.39 -39.62 32.46
C ALA A 1136 16.26 -39.95 31.24
N LEU A 1137 17.17 -39.03 30.86
CA LEU A 1137 18.13 -39.25 29.77
C LEU A 1137 19.03 -40.47 30.02
N LEU A 1138 19.53 -40.63 31.25
CA LEU A 1138 20.35 -41.78 31.63
C LEU A 1138 19.53 -43.07 31.66
N ALA A 1139 18.35 -43.04 32.29
CA ALA A 1139 17.51 -44.23 32.45
C ALA A 1139 16.98 -44.76 31.10
N TYR A 1140 16.69 -43.88 30.14
CA TYR A 1140 16.35 -44.29 28.78
C TYR A 1140 17.55 -44.86 28.03
N LYS A 1141 18.74 -44.25 28.14
CA LYS A 1141 19.98 -44.77 27.51
C LYS A 1141 20.36 -46.17 28.00
N GLU A 1142 20.11 -46.47 29.27
CA GLU A 1142 20.35 -47.79 29.87
C GLU A 1142 19.18 -48.77 29.65
N GLY A 1143 18.12 -48.36 28.92
CA GLY A 1143 16.95 -49.20 28.64
C GLY A 1143 16.06 -49.50 29.86
N ALA A 1144 16.20 -48.73 30.95
CA ALA A 1144 15.44 -48.91 32.18
C ALA A 1144 14.03 -48.30 32.14
N VAL A 1145 13.76 -47.41 31.18
CA VAL A 1145 12.47 -46.71 31.02
C VAL A 1145 12.09 -46.73 29.54
N ASP A 1146 10.80 -46.95 29.24
CA ASP A 1146 10.28 -46.90 27.88
C ASP A 1146 10.16 -45.45 27.36
N TYR A 1147 9.88 -45.31 26.06
CA TYR A 1147 9.80 -43.99 25.42
C TYR A 1147 8.66 -43.12 25.97
N ALA A 1148 7.54 -43.73 26.34
CA ALA A 1148 6.37 -43.02 26.86
C ALA A 1148 6.69 -42.40 28.23
N ALA A 1149 7.28 -43.18 29.13
CA ALA A 1149 7.67 -42.71 30.45
C ALA A 1149 8.85 -41.72 30.38
N PHE A 1150 9.83 -41.93 29.48
CA PHE A 1150 10.88 -40.95 29.21
C PHE A 1150 10.30 -39.59 28.82
N THR A 1151 9.40 -39.57 27.84
CA THR A 1151 8.82 -38.32 27.34
C THR A 1151 7.95 -37.63 28.39
N GLN A 1152 7.22 -38.39 29.20
CA GLN A 1152 6.43 -37.81 30.28
C GLN A 1152 7.31 -37.11 31.32
N ILE A 1153 8.39 -37.74 31.78
CA ILE A 1153 9.31 -37.15 32.76
C ILE A 1153 10.00 -35.90 32.18
N ILE A 1154 10.44 -35.97 30.92
CA ILE A 1154 11.05 -34.82 30.24
C ILE A 1154 10.06 -33.67 30.10
N ARG A 1155 8.79 -33.94 29.74
CA ARG A 1155 7.75 -32.90 29.64
C ARG A 1155 7.51 -32.20 30.97
N ASP A 1156 7.42 -32.95 32.06
CA ASP A 1156 7.17 -32.41 33.40
C ASP A 1156 8.36 -31.55 33.88
N ALA A 1157 9.60 -31.99 33.60
CA ALA A 1157 10.81 -31.22 33.88
C ALA A 1157 10.85 -29.90 33.07
N ILE A 1158 10.59 -29.96 31.75
CA ILE A 1158 10.55 -28.77 30.89
C ILE A 1158 9.46 -27.80 31.34
N GLN A 1159 8.25 -28.28 31.66
CA GLN A 1159 7.19 -27.40 32.13
C GLN A 1159 7.60 -26.67 33.41
N THR A 1160 8.31 -27.36 34.31
CA THR A 1160 8.86 -26.76 35.54
C THR A 1160 9.90 -25.68 35.24
N GLU A 1161 10.79 -25.91 34.27
CA GLU A 1161 11.78 -24.92 33.81
C GLU A 1161 11.13 -23.70 33.13
N MET A 1162 10.10 -23.93 32.30
CA MET A 1162 9.32 -22.86 31.66
C MET A 1162 8.59 -22.00 32.70
N ASP A 1163 7.93 -22.63 33.68
CA ASP A 1163 7.27 -21.94 34.77
C ASP A 1163 8.27 -21.14 35.64
N ALA A 1164 9.49 -21.66 35.81
CA ALA A 1164 10.56 -20.96 36.51
C ALA A 1164 11.02 -19.71 35.76
N LEU A 1165 11.17 -19.78 34.42
CA LEU A 1165 11.49 -18.63 33.58
C LEU A 1165 10.37 -17.58 33.60
N ASP A 1166 9.11 -17.99 33.64
CA ASP A 1166 7.97 -17.09 33.80
C ASP A 1166 7.94 -16.44 35.19
N ALA A 1167 8.24 -17.20 36.25
CA ALA A 1167 8.36 -16.66 37.60
C ALA A 1167 9.53 -15.66 37.72
N LEU A 1168 10.64 -15.91 37.04
CA LEU A 1168 11.80 -15.02 36.99
C LEU A 1168 11.48 -13.69 36.29
N ASP A 1169 10.87 -13.71 35.09
CA ASP A 1169 10.50 -12.48 34.38
C ASP A 1169 9.52 -11.64 35.20
N ASN A 1170 8.49 -12.28 35.79
CA ASN A 1170 7.55 -11.57 36.64
C ASN A 1170 8.20 -10.99 37.91
N TYR A 1171 9.16 -11.71 38.49
CA TYR A 1171 9.97 -11.19 39.59
C TYR A 1171 10.79 -9.97 39.15
N LEU A 1172 11.52 -10.04 38.03
CA LEU A 1172 12.30 -8.92 37.50
C LEU A 1172 11.41 -7.70 37.19
N LYS A 1173 10.28 -7.89 36.51
CA LYS A 1173 9.29 -6.84 36.25
C LYS A 1173 8.78 -6.18 37.53
N SER A 1174 8.54 -6.97 38.58
CA SER A 1174 8.12 -6.45 39.88
C SER A 1174 9.23 -5.66 40.60
N VAL A 1175 10.50 -6.10 40.47
CA VAL A 1175 11.67 -5.36 40.96
C VAL A 1175 11.80 -4.02 40.24
N PHE A 1176 11.69 -4.00 38.90
CA PHE A 1176 11.78 -2.76 38.12
C PHE A 1176 10.60 -1.82 38.39
N ALA A 1177 9.40 -2.36 38.60
CA ALA A 1177 8.25 -1.59 39.06
C ALA A 1177 8.50 -0.94 40.43
N LEU A 1178 9.20 -1.63 41.34
CA LEU A 1178 9.56 -1.07 42.64
C LEU A 1178 10.67 -0.01 42.52
N GLN A 1179 11.67 -0.23 41.66
CA GLN A 1179 12.77 0.70 41.42
C GLN A 1179 12.31 2.05 40.84
N TYR A 1180 11.18 2.08 40.12
CA TYR A 1180 10.54 3.31 39.64
C TYR A 1180 10.21 4.27 40.80
N PHE A 1181 9.81 3.75 41.96
CA PHE A 1181 9.42 4.57 43.11
C PHE A 1181 10.59 5.00 44.02
N LYS A 1182 11.84 4.75 43.60
CA LYS A 1182 13.03 4.98 44.41
C LYS A 1182 13.44 6.46 44.47
#